data_AF-A0A6P1NZE7-F1
#
_entry.id   AF-A0A6P1NZE7-F1
#
_cell.length_a   1.000
_cell.length_b   1.000
_cell.length_c   1.000
_cell.angle_alpha   90.00
_cell.angle_beta   90.00
_cell.angle_gamma   90.00
#
_symmetry.space_group_name_H-M   'P 1'
#
loop_
_entity.id
_entity.type
_entity.pdbx_description
1 polymer ?
#
loop_
_entity_poly.entity_id
_entity_poly.type
_entity_poly.pdbx_seq_one_letter_code
_entity_poly.pdbx_strand_id
1 'polypeptide(L)'
;MKRFCLSFLFLTITLAASFAGKPGNTPKREFRGVWITTYANIDWPKRNQTPAQQQSALLTILDTHKATGINAVFLQVRSQCDALYESRLEPWTADLTGIQGKAPAPAWDPLAFAIEESHKRGMEFHAWINPYRAVGHVMNLSSFSPNHVARQHPEWLMAAGNLRTLNPGLRDVRNYIQTVIQDIVQRYDVDGIHFDDYFYPSGSFNDDAAYAADPRGFQNRADWRRDNVNLLIKQTDATIKHVKPWVKFGISPSGIYRNSLNPAIGTPTAGLEHYNELYADTKKWLQEGWIDYLAPQVYWYMGQARANYSQIVPWWNNNNYGRHMYIGLGSYKINDPASGINWANPSQIPNQIRFNRQPGHPNIHGQIMYNTGSMSANQKHGFRDSLRENFYQKPALLPTMPWRDNTPPASPKSLTASMAAADSVLLSWKAPSNGKTEFDKVRQYAIYRSSKPQVDWQTADNLVAITESPTFTDKVPDTRKPYYYLVTALDRYHNESVPSNITSFSVLPAIAQVQKTEKAAPKKDAQEQEKPLLTLETGAPEVASPIEETVVEKVAPIISYRNVSRTLQNGSVTITPTDVNDGTQDNDTPPEDIRLSLSQTDFTSAHLGKNNVTLTAIDKYGNTSTATVVVTIELVSAATIPFKLELENSLKTAPIAPKPIPREAARHLTAIPVDVTTPDGKKMNFQVLPFPNSSQMMVQFSLEKSDKKTYLEVYDSNGVKLVSLFSGKAKADELNKYQVNLEPWTGTLFYVRLTTSKKVYTYRLVRAE
;
A
#
# COMPACT_ATOMS: atom_id res chain seq x y z
N MET A 1 30.49 19.31 66.79
CA MET A 1 29.63 19.61 65.62
C MET A 1 29.93 18.69 64.44
N LYS A 2 29.75 17.37 64.61
CA LYS A 2 30.00 16.33 63.58
C LYS A 2 28.75 15.48 63.29
N ARG A 3 27.55 16.07 63.36
CA ARG A 3 26.28 15.35 63.13
C ARG A 3 25.29 16.04 62.19
N PHE A 4 25.65 17.15 61.53
CA PHE A 4 24.73 17.90 60.67
C PHE A 4 25.05 17.90 59.16
N CYS A 5 26.13 17.26 58.71
CA CYS A 5 26.49 17.24 57.28
C CYS A 5 26.20 15.92 56.54
N LEU A 6 25.77 14.85 57.22
CA LEU A 6 25.45 13.58 56.54
C LEU A 6 24.00 13.48 56.03
N SER A 7 23.09 14.30 56.53
CA SER A 7 21.68 14.25 56.14
C SER A 7 21.37 15.00 54.84
N PHE A 8 22.22 15.94 54.40
CA PHE A 8 22.04 16.67 53.14
C PHE A 8 22.68 15.98 51.91
N LEU A 9 23.61 15.05 52.15
CA LEU A 9 24.24 14.27 51.08
C LEU A 9 23.44 13.01 50.71
N PHE A 10 22.56 12.52 51.61
CA PHE A 10 21.65 11.41 51.32
C PHE A 10 20.32 11.84 50.70
N LEU A 11 19.94 13.12 50.79
CA LEU A 11 18.71 13.66 50.19
C LEU A 11 18.90 14.18 48.74
N THR A 12 20.15 14.37 48.30
CA THR A 12 20.49 14.76 46.92
C THR A 12 20.83 13.58 46.02
N ILE A 13 21.15 12.41 46.57
CA ILE A 13 21.41 11.17 45.82
C ILE A 13 20.13 10.37 45.55
N THR A 14 19.03 10.62 46.28
CA THR A 14 17.72 9.98 46.01
C THR A 14 16.82 10.75 45.05
N LEU A 15 17.15 11.99 44.69
CA LEU A 15 16.40 12.78 43.68
C LEU A 15 17.04 12.78 42.27
N ALA A 16 18.23 12.20 42.11
CA ALA A 16 18.90 12.04 40.81
C ALA A 16 18.65 10.67 40.14
N ALA A 17 18.01 9.73 40.84
CA ALA A 17 17.70 8.39 40.33
C ALA A 17 16.29 8.23 39.71
N SER A 18 15.51 9.32 39.60
CA SER A 18 14.16 9.29 39.00
C SER A 18 14.06 9.88 37.58
N PHE A 19 15.19 10.25 36.96
CA PHE A 19 15.25 10.61 35.53
C PHE A 19 16.01 9.61 34.66
N ALA A 20 16.22 8.38 35.17
CA ALA A 20 16.27 7.23 34.28
C ALA A 20 14.83 7.03 33.77
N GLY A 21 14.46 7.81 32.75
CA GLY A 21 13.18 7.62 32.06
C GLY A 21 13.05 6.15 31.75
N LYS A 22 11.89 5.55 32.07
CA LYS A 22 11.53 4.20 31.63
C LYS A 22 12.04 4.02 30.20
N PRO A 23 12.66 2.87 29.84
CA PRO A 23 13.04 2.60 28.46
C PRO A 23 11.83 2.97 27.59
N GLY A 24 12.05 3.95 26.70
CA GLY A 24 10.96 4.59 25.97
C GLY A 24 10.18 3.51 25.26
N ASN A 25 8.90 3.35 25.63
CA ASN A 25 8.03 2.27 25.19
C ASN A 25 8.19 2.12 23.66
N THR A 26 8.83 1.04 23.19
CA THR A 26 9.07 0.89 21.75
C THR A 26 7.70 0.77 21.10
N PRO A 27 7.33 1.66 20.17
CA PRO A 27 6.01 1.61 19.57
C PRO A 27 5.87 0.32 18.76
N LYS A 28 4.71 -0.35 18.88
CA LYS A 28 4.38 -1.54 18.08
C LYS A 28 4.40 -1.22 16.58
N ARG A 29 3.97 -0.01 16.21
CA ARG A 29 3.93 0.48 14.84
C ARG A 29 4.80 1.71 14.69
N GLU A 30 5.76 1.66 13.77
CA GLU A 30 6.63 2.79 13.46
C GLU A 30 7.31 2.61 12.10
N PHE A 31 7.28 3.65 11.29
CA PHE A 31 8.05 3.71 10.05
C PHE A 31 9.51 4.06 10.35
N ARG A 32 10.44 3.19 9.97
CA ARG A 32 11.89 3.35 10.23
C ARG A 32 12.62 3.26 8.90
N GLY A 33 12.78 4.41 8.26
CA GLY A 33 13.30 4.53 6.91
C GLY A 33 14.77 4.95 6.82
N VAL A 34 15.37 4.71 5.66
CA VAL A 34 16.69 5.26 5.29
C VAL A 34 16.76 5.51 3.78
N TRP A 35 17.35 6.64 3.38
CA TRP A 35 17.66 6.92 1.98
C TRP A 35 18.98 6.27 1.56
N ILE A 36 18.98 5.65 0.37
CA ILE A 36 20.14 5.09 -0.32
C ILE A 36 20.31 5.88 -1.63
N THR A 37 21.27 6.78 -1.64
CA THR A 37 21.52 7.75 -2.72
C THR A 37 22.47 7.18 -3.76
N THR A 38 22.06 7.24 -5.03
CA THR A 38 22.86 6.72 -6.15
C THR A 38 23.60 7.81 -6.92
N TYR A 39 23.02 9.00 -7.01
CA TYR A 39 23.62 10.15 -7.67
C TYR A 39 25.04 10.41 -7.17
N ALA A 40 26.00 10.46 -8.10
CA ALA A 40 27.42 10.66 -7.81
C ALA A 40 28.02 9.60 -6.88
N ASN A 41 27.46 8.39 -6.87
CA ASN A 41 27.89 7.26 -6.05
C ASN A 41 27.92 7.56 -4.53
N ILE A 42 27.03 8.43 -4.02
CA ILE A 42 27.05 8.89 -2.61
C ILE A 42 26.97 7.72 -1.61
N ASP A 43 25.99 6.83 -1.77
CA ASP A 43 25.83 5.67 -0.88
C ASP A 43 26.15 4.37 -1.63
N TRP A 44 25.53 4.17 -2.79
CA TRP A 44 25.65 2.95 -3.59
C TRP A 44 25.17 3.21 -5.02
N PRO A 45 25.68 2.54 -6.07
CA PRO A 45 26.83 1.63 -6.07
C PRO A 45 28.15 2.39 -6.14
N LYS A 46 29.30 1.69 -6.16
CA LYS A 46 30.55 2.27 -6.64
C LYS A 46 30.74 1.88 -8.11
N ARG A 47 30.83 2.86 -9.01
CA ARG A 47 30.92 2.64 -10.47
C ARG A 47 32.14 1.85 -10.95
N ASN A 48 33.17 1.68 -10.11
CA ASN A 48 34.36 0.89 -10.41
C ASN A 48 34.27 -0.56 -9.92
N GLN A 49 33.18 -0.96 -9.28
CA GLN A 49 32.94 -2.33 -8.85
C GLN A 49 32.32 -3.18 -9.98
N THR A 50 32.60 -4.48 -9.96
CA THR A 50 31.89 -5.45 -10.80
C THR A 50 30.43 -5.61 -10.33
N PRO A 51 29.51 -6.11 -11.17
CA PRO A 51 28.15 -6.44 -10.74
C PRO A 51 28.07 -7.27 -9.44
N ALA A 52 28.89 -8.31 -9.31
CA ALA A 52 28.92 -9.15 -8.10
C ALA A 52 29.37 -8.36 -6.85
N GLN A 53 30.33 -7.45 -7.00
CA GLN A 53 30.76 -6.57 -5.91
C GLN A 53 29.68 -5.55 -5.54
N GLN A 54 28.95 -5.01 -6.52
CA GLN A 54 27.84 -4.10 -6.29
C GLN A 54 26.68 -4.80 -5.57
N GLN A 55 26.34 -6.02 -5.98
CA GLN A 55 25.37 -6.89 -5.29
C GLN A 55 25.78 -7.15 -3.84
N SER A 56 27.02 -7.60 -3.62
CA SER A 56 27.54 -7.86 -2.27
C SER A 56 27.54 -6.60 -1.37
N ALA A 57 27.88 -5.45 -1.94
CA ALA A 57 27.82 -4.17 -1.23
C ALA A 57 26.38 -3.80 -0.83
N LEU A 58 25.41 -4.02 -1.73
CA LEU A 58 24.00 -3.76 -1.42
C LEU A 58 23.48 -4.70 -0.33
N LEU A 59 23.81 -6.00 -0.39
CA LEU A 59 23.45 -6.95 0.66
C LEU A 59 23.99 -6.50 2.02
N THR A 60 25.25 -6.07 2.08
CA THR A 60 25.88 -5.55 3.30
C THR A 60 25.14 -4.33 3.85
N ILE A 61 24.72 -3.41 2.97
CA ILE A 61 23.91 -2.23 3.34
C ILE A 61 22.57 -2.67 3.93
N LEU A 62 21.85 -3.56 3.25
CA LEU A 62 20.54 -4.05 3.70
C LEU A 62 20.62 -4.84 5.01
N ASP A 63 21.66 -5.67 5.19
CA ASP A 63 21.93 -6.40 6.44
C ASP A 63 22.22 -5.44 7.60
N THR A 64 23.02 -4.41 7.35
CA THR A 64 23.34 -3.37 8.34
C THR A 64 22.07 -2.62 8.78
N HIS A 65 21.23 -2.26 7.82
CA HIS A 65 19.97 -1.57 8.09
C HIS A 65 18.98 -2.46 8.84
N LYS A 66 18.84 -3.73 8.44
CA LYS A 66 18.02 -4.71 9.16
C LYS A 66 18.49 -4.90 10.61
N ALA A 67 19.80 -5.06 10.82
CA ALA A 67 20.39 -5.16 12.16
C ALA A 67 20.24 -3.89 12.99
N THR A 68 20.03 -2.74 12.34
CA THR A 68 19.72 -1.47 13.01
C THR A 68 18.25 -1.38 13.44
N GLY A 69 17.37 -2.17 12.83
CA GLY A 69 15.92 -2.12 13.03
C GLY A 69 15.17 -1.25 12.02
N ILE A 70 15.80 -0.90 10.90
CA ILE A 70 15.15 -0.26 9.73
C ILE A 70 14.17 -1.26 9.09
N ASN A 71 13.00 -0.77 8.68
CA ASN A 71 11.94 -1.55 8.04
C ASN A 71 11.51 -1.01 6.66
N ALA A 72 12.14 0.06 6.16
CA ALA A 72 11.94 0.56 4.81
C ALA A 72 13.20 1.22 4.24
N VAL A 73 13.43 1.04 2.94
CA VAL A 73 14.55 1.66 2.21
C VAL A 73 14.04 2.46 1.01
N PHE A 74 14.65 3.63 0.78
CA PHE A 74 14.38 4.50 -0.37
C PHE A 74 15.61 4.50 -1.27
N LEU A 75 15.62 3.68 -2.32
CA LEU A 75 16.74 3.61 -3.25
C LEU A 75 16.50 4.55 -4.44
N GLN A 76 17.46 5.43 -4.72
CA GLN A 76 17.38 6.34 -5.87
C GLN A 76 17.53 5.59 -7.19
N VAL A 77 16.42 5.26 -7.85
CA VAL A 77 16.42 4.52 -9.12
C VAL A 77 16.53 5.42 -10.34
N ARG A 78 16.23 6.70 -10.17
CA ARG A 78 16.29 7.74 -11.20
C ARG A 78 16.86 9.04 -10.64
N SER A 79 18.04 9.43 -11.14
CA SER A 79 18.79 10.55 -10.56
C SER A 79 18.75 11.81 -11.42
N GLN A 80 19.00 11.67 -12.72
CA GLN A 80 19.10 12.79 -13.66
C GLN A 80 18.54 12.42 -15.04
N CYS A 81 17.32 11.87 -15.08
CA CYS A 81 16.72 11.27 -16.28
C CYS A 81 17.50 10.07 -16.84
N ASP A 82 18.03 9.26 -15.93
CA ASP A 82 18.73 8.01 -16.17
C ASP A 82 18.19 6.90 -15.25
N ALA A 83 18.39 5.64 -15.64
CA ALA A 83 17.80 4.48 -14.98
C ALA A 83 18.85 3.58 -14.32
N LEU A 84 18.61 3.21 -13.06
CA LEU A 84 19.34 2.14 -12.35
C LEU A 84 18.74 0.75 -12.63
N TYR A 85 18.12 0.59 -13.80
CA TYR A 85 17.43 -0.60 -14.26
C TYR A 85 17.35 -0.58 -15.78
N GLU A 86 17.00 -1.72 -16.40
CA GLU A 86 16.85 -1.76 -17.85
C GLU A 86 15.61 -0.97 -18.27
N SER A 87 15.80 0.11 -19.02
CA SER A 87 14.73 0.97 -19.51
C SER A 87 14.85 1.20 -21.01
N ARG A 88 13.71 1.20 -21.69
CA ARG A 88 13.59 1.64 -23.10
C ARG A 88 13.35 3.15 -23.22
N LEU A 89 13.07 3.81 -22.10
CA LEU A 89 12.70 5.23 -22.03
C LEU A 89 13.89 6.11 -21.61
N GLU A 90 14.78 5.56 -20.79
CA GLU A 90 15.92 6.28 -20.21
C GLU A 90 17.21 5.47 -20.33
N PRO A 91 18.35 6.13 -20.55
CA PRO A 91 19.64 5.44 -20.60
C PRO A 91 20.02 4.90 -19.22
N TRP A 92 20.80 3.82 -19.19
CA TRP A 92 21.47 3.35 -17.97
C TRP A 92 22.24 4.48 -17.29
N THR A 93 22.16 4.56 -15.97
CA THR A 93 22.90 5.56 -15.20
C THR A 93 24.42 5.35 -15.27
N ALA A 94 25.16 6.46 -15.36
CA ALA A 94 26.61 6.45 -15.25
C ALA A 94 27.09 6.07 -13.84
N ASP A 95 26.24 6.20 -12.82
CA ASP A 95 26.61 5.79 -11.46
C ASP A 95 26.82 4.28 -11.35
N LEU A 96 26.27 3.48 -12.27
CA LEU A 96 26.46 2.02 -12.28
C LEU A 96 27.78 1.58 -12.92
N THR A 97 28.19 2.21 -14.04
CA THR A 97 29.28 1.73 -14.90
C THR A 97 30.35 2.78 -15.23
N GLY A 98 30.14 4.02 -14.81
CA GLY A 98 30.94 5.20 -15.17
C GLY A 98 30.59 5.82 -16.52
N ILE A 99 29.74 5.17 -17.33
CA ILE A 99 29.36 5.62 -18.68
C ILE A 99 27.84 5.56 -18.81
N GLN A 100 27.19 6.70 -19.04
CA GLN A 100 25.74 6.75 -19.21
C GLN A 100 25.32 5.98 -20.48
N GLY A 101 24.24 5.22 -20.40
CA GLY A 101 23.73 4.36 -21.47
C GLY A 101 24.42 3.00 -21.57
N LYS A 102 25.52 2.77 -20.85
CA LYS A 102 26.20 1.48 -20.84
C LYS A 102 25.58 0.54 -19.80
N ALA A 103 25.01 -0.57 -20.28
CA ALA A 103 24.49 -1.64 -19.45
C ALA A 103 25.60 -2.31 -18.61
N PRO A 104 25.28 -2.86 -17.43
CA PRO A 104 26.25 -3.58 -16.62
C PRO A 104 26.67 -4.91 -17.29
N ALA A 105 27.90 -5.35 -17.03
CA ALA A 105 28.46 -6.58 -17.56
C ALA A 105 29.21 -7.37 -16.46
N PRO A 106 28.87 -8.64 -16.19
CA PRO A 106 27.72 -9.40 -16.71
C PRO A 106 26.36 -8.70 -16.49
N ALA A 107 25.39 -9.01 -17.34
CA ALA A 107 24.06 -8.39 -17.27
C ALA A 107 23.34 -8.75 -15.96
N TRP A 108 22.74 -7.75 -15.34
CA TRP A 108 21.88 -7.90 -14.16
C TRP A 108 20.95 -6.69 -14.05
N ASP A 109 19.83 -6.85 -13.34
CA ASP A 109 18.88 -5.78 -13.05
C ASP A 109 19.05 -5.32 -11.58
N PRO A 110 19.64 -4.14 -11.34
CA PRO A 110 19.87 -3.65 -9.98
C PRO A 110 18.59 -3.35 -9.20
N LEU A 111 17.53 -2.91 -9.87
CA LEU A 111 16.26 -2.60 -9.23
C LEU A 111 15.54 -3.87 -8.78
N ALA A 112 15.44 -4.87 -9.67
CA ALA A 112 14.84 -6.16 -9.31
C ALA A 112 15.57 -6.80 -8.11
N PHE A 113 16.90 -6.83 -8.16
CA PHE A 113 17.73 -7.37 -7.08
C PHE A 113 17.53 -6.62 -5.76
N ALA A 114 17.48 -5.27 -5.79
CA ALA A 114 17.29 -4.47 -4.60
C ALA A 114 15.92 -4.69 -3.93
N ILE A 115 14.86 -4.86 -4.73
CA ILE A 115 13.51 -5.18 -4.24
C ILE A 115 13.51 -6.55 -3.56
N GLU A 116 13.94 -7.59 -4.28
CA GLU A 116 13.93 -8.97 -3.79
C GLU A 116 14.71 -9.10 -2.47
N GLU A 117 15.90 -8.50 -2.39
CA GLU A 117 16.75 -8.58 -1.20
C GLU A 117 16.24 -7.73 -0.03
N SER A 118 15.46 -6.68 -0.30
CA SER A 118 14.78 -5.91 0.76
C SER A 118 13.61 -6.72 1.34
N HIS A 119 12.79 -7.33 0.49
CA HIS A 119 11.65 -8.16 0.88
C HIS A 119 12.09 -9.40 1.68
N LYS A 120 13.16 -10.10 1.28
CA LYS A 120 13.76 -11.20 2.08
C LYS A 120 14.12 -10.80 3.51
N ARG A 121 14.37 -9.51 3.75
CA ARG A 121 14.69 -8.94 5.07
C ARG A 121 13.48 -8.31 5.76
N GLY A 122 12.28 -8.44 5.19
CA GLY A 122 11.06 -7.83 5.68
C GLY A 122 11.11 -6.31 5.69
N MET A 123 11.79 -5.70 4.71
CA MET A 123 11.85 -4.24 4.54
C MET A 123 11.04 -3.84 3.31
N GLU A 124 10.25 -2.77 3.43
CA GLU A 124 9.63 -2.16 2.25
C GLU A 124 10.67 -1.50 1.35
N PHE A 125 10.48 -1.64 0.04
CA PHE A 125 11.29 -0.99 -0.98
C PHE A 125 10.51 0.15 -1.66
N HIS A 126 11.03 1.36 -1.54
CA HIS A 126 10.47 2.55 -2.18
C HIS A 126 11.42 3.03 -3.28
N ALA A 127 10.95 3.04 -4.53
CA ALA A 127 11.70 3.54 -5.67
C ALA A 127 11.75 5.08 -5.64
N TRP A 128 12.92 5.63 -5.30
CA TRP A 128 13.14 7.07 -5.25
C TRP A 128 13.49 7.63 -6.63
N ILE A 129 12.70 8.60 -7.07
CA ILE A 129 12.81 9.28 -8.34
C ILE A 129 13.00 10.77 -8.10
N ASN A 130 14.06 11.35 -8.68
CA ASN A 130 14.07 12.78 -8.95
C ASN A 130 13.25 13.03 -10.23
N PRO A 131 12.15 13.81 -10.22
CA PRO A 131 11.28 13.94 -11.39
C PRO A 131 11.86 14.86 -12.48
N TYR A 132 12.52 15.96 -12.12
CA TYR A 132 12.84 17.03 -13.08
C TYR A 132 14.32 17.23 -13.37
N ARG A 133 15.25 16.77 -12.52
CA ARG A 133 16.68 16.91 -12.82
C ARG A 133 16.99 16.13 -14.10
N ALA A 134 17.51 16.83 -15.10
CA ALA A 134 17.96 16.22 -16.36
C ALA A 134 19.48 16.29 -16.51
N VAL A 135 20.12 17.35 -16.03
CA VAL A 135 21.58 17.46 -16.05
C VAL A 135 22.04 18.12 -14.76
N GLY A 136 22.79 17.37 -13.94
CA GLY A 136 23.32 17.87 -12.67
C GLY A 136 24.46 18.90 -12.83
N HIS A 137 25.15 18.91 -13.97
CA HIS A 137 26.14 19.93 -14.32
C HIS A 137 26.27 20.06 -15.84
N VAL A 138 26.07 21.25 -16.41
CA VAL A 138 26.04 21.48 -17.87
C VAL A 138 27.22 20.91 -18.64
N MET A 139 28.42 20.92 -18.03
CA MET A 139 29.64 20.41 -18.67
C MET A 139 29.59 18.90 -18.95
N ASN A 140 28.67 18.18 -18.31
CA ASN A 140 28.49 16.74 -18.54
C ASN A 140 27.55 16.45 -19.72
N LEU A 141 26.77 17.42 -20.21
CA LEU A 141 25.75 17.16 -21.23
C LEU A 141 26.34 16.59 -22.53
N SER A 142 27.58 16.97 -22.88
CA SER A 142 28.27 16.44 -24.06
C SER A 142 28.66 14.96 -23.94
N SER A 143 28.84 14.45 -22.71
CA SER A 143 29.17 13.04 -22.46
C SER A 143 27.93 12.16 -22.23
N PHE A 144 26.73 12.75 -22.23
CA PHE A 144 25.48 12.02 -22.04
C PHE A 144 25.12 11.19 -23.28
N SER A 145 24.43 10.08 -23.03
CA SER A 145 23.96 9.17 -24.07
C SER A 145 23.14 9.92 -25.12
N PRO A 146 23.28 9.61 -26.43
CA PRO A 146 22.45 10.21 -27.46
C PRO A 146 20.96 10.14 -27.20
N ASN A 147 20.48 9.06 -26.59
CA ASN A 147 19.06 8.85 -26.32
C ASN A 147 18.59 9.52 -25.02
N HIS A 148 19.45 10.28 -24.33
CA HIS A 148 19.07 11.00 -23.13
C HIS A 148 18.10 12.15 -23.45
N VAL A 149 17.07 12.35 -22.61
CA VAL A 149 16.02 13.36 -22.85
C VAL A 149 16.57 14.77 -23.05
N ALA A 150 17.59 15.17 -22.28
CA ALA A 150 18.25 16.47 -22.44
C ALA A 150 18.93 16.67 -23.81
N ARG A 151 19.21 15.59 -24.54
CA ARG A 151 19.77 15.63 -25.89
C ARG A 151 18.71 15.48 -26.98
N GLN A 152 17.67 14.70 -26.73
CA GLN A 152 16.56 14.49 -27.66
C GLN A 152 15.57 15.65 -27.68
N HIS A 153 15.36 16.27 -26.50
CA HIS A 153 14.39 17.34 -26.27
C HIS A 153 15.03 18.53 -25.53
N PRO A 154 16.02 19.23 -26.13
CA PRO A 154 16.62 20.40 -25.51
C PRO A 154 15.59 21.51 -25.22
N GLU A 155 14.50 21.58 -25.97
CA GLU A 155 13.37 22.50 -25.79
C GLU A 155 12.56 22.24 -24.51
N TRP A 156 12.72 21.07 -23.88
CA TRP A 156 12.09 20.77 -22.59
C TRP A 156 12.88 21.30 -21.40
N LEU A 157 14.10 21.79 -21.60
CA LEU A 157 15.01 22.14 -20.52
C LEU A 157 14.88 23.59 -20.08
N MET A 158 14.77 23.79 -18.76
CA MET A 158 15.02 25.07 -18.11
C MET A 158 16.46 25.11 -17.58
N ALA A 159 17.15 26.22 -17.82
CA ALA A 159 18.46 26.51 -17.25
C ALA A 159 18.34 27.20 -15.89
N ALA A 160 19.04 26.69 -14.89
CA ALA A 160 19.21 27.32 -13.58
C ALA A 160 20.68 27.18 -13.17
N GLY A 161 21.49 28.19 -13.49
CA GLY A 161 22.95 28.10 -13.39
C GLY A 161 23.50 26.89 -14.17
N ASN A 162 24.22 26.02 -13.47
CA ASN A 162 24.79 24.78 -14.03
C ASN A 162 23.80 23.61 -14.12
N LEU A 163 22.56 23.77 -13.64
CA LEU A 163 21.53 22.74 -13.75
C LEU A 163 20.77 22.88 -15.06
N ARG A 164 20.37 21.73 -15.62
CA ARG A 164 19.25 21.66 -16.57
C ARG A 164 18.17 20.79 -15.97
N THR A 165 16.97 21.36 -15.89
CA THR A 165 15.79 20.68 -15.33
C THR A 165 14.72 20.60 -16.41
N LEU A 166 13.95 19.51 -16.45
CA LEU A 166 12.76 19.43 -17.28
C LEU A 166 11.75 20.48 -16.81
N ASN A 167 11.12 21.19 -17.74
CA ASN A 167 10.16 22.24 -17.46
C ASN A 167 8.81 21.64 -17.00
N PRO A 168 8.39 21.80 -15.72
CA PRO A 168 7.14 21.24 -15.23
C PRO A 168 5.91 21.84 -15.92
N GLY A 169 6.05 23.03 -16.53
CA GLY A 169 4.99 23.71 -17.29
C GLY A 169 4.58 22.99 -18.57
N LEU A 170 5.46 22.17 -19.15
CA LEU A 170 5.18 21.47 -20.39
C LEU A 170 4.40 20.18 -20.13
N ARG A 171 3.27 20.01 -20.82
CA ARG A 171 2.46 18.78 -20.74
C ARG A 171 3.26 17.53 -21.15
N ASP A 172 4.10 17.63 -22.17
CA ASP A 172 4.88 16.50 -22.68
C ASP A 172 5.94 16.03 -21.68
N VAL A 173 6.56 16.97 -20.94
CA VAL A 173 7.43 16.64 -19.81
C VAL A 173 6.68 15.85 -18.74
N ARG A 174 5.48 16.29 -18.36
CA ARG A 174 4.68 15.55 -17.37
C ARG A 174 4.31 14.15 -17.87
N ASN A 175 3.85 14.03 -19.13
CA ASN A 175 3.53 12.73 -19.74
C ASN A 175 4.74 11.79 -19.82
N TYR A 176 5.92 12.32 -20.14
CA TYR A 176 7.17 11.56 -20.18
C TYR A 176 7.51 10.99 -18.79
N ILE A 177 7.50 11.82 -17.76
CA ILE A 177 7.75 11.39 -16.36
C ILE A 177 6.73 10.33 -15.94
N GLN A 178 5.44 10.51 -16.29
CA GLN A 178 4.40 9.50 -16.02
C GLN A 178 4.67 8.16 -16.70
N THR A 179 5.18 8.17 -17.94
CA THR A 179 5.51 6.94 -18.68
C THR A 179 6.64 6.17 -17.99
N VAL A 180 7.64 6.87 -17.47
CA VAL A 180 8.73 6.27 -16.68
C VAL A 180 8.21 5.66 -15.37
N ILE A 181 7.35 6.39 -14.65
CA ILE A 181 6.77 5.89 -13.40
C ILE A 181 5.89 4.67 -13.66
N GLN A 182 5.04 4.72 -14.69
CA GLN A 182 4.20 3.59 -15.08
C GLN A 182 5.03 2.36 -15.41
N ASP A 183 6.13 2.51 -16.15
CA ASP A 183 7.04 1.41 -16.48
C ASP A 183 7.61 0.73 -15.22
N ILE A 184 8.06 1.53 -14.25
CA ILE A 184 8.56 1.01 -12.96
C ILE A 184 7.45 0.26 -12.21
N VAL A 185 6.29 0.89 -12.02
CA VAL A 185 5.19 0.31 -11.25
C VAL A 185 4.67 -0.97 -11.92
N GLN A 186 4.60 -1.00 -13.25
CA GLN A 186 4.12 -2.15 -13.99
C GLN A 186 5.06 -3.35 -13.87
N ARG A 187 6.37 -3.14 -14.03
CA ARG A 187 7.35 -4.23 -14.12
C ARG A 187 7.91 -4.72 -12.78
N TYR A 188 7.97 -3.85 -11.77
CA TYR A 188 8.64 -4.16 -10.51
C TYR A 188 7.67 -4.23 -9.34
N ASP A 189 7.97 -5.07 -8.34
CA ASP A 189 7.17 -5.22 -7.12
C ASP A 189 7.57 -4.19 -6.05
N VAL A 190 7.54 -2.91 -6.41
CA VAL A 190 7.85 -1.83 -5.46
C VAL A 190 6.75 -1.68 -4.41
N ASP A 191 7.11 -1.31 -3.17
CA ASP A 191 6.14 -0.98 -2.13
C ASP A 191 5.66 0.47 -2.23
N GLY A 192 6.53 1.35 -2.73
CA GLY A 192 6.19 2.74 -2.99
C GLY A 192 7.00 3.41 -4.10
N ILE A 193 6.42 4.48 -4.64
CA ILE A 193 7.11 5.50 -5.42
C ILE A 193 7.41 6.68 -4.51
N HIS A 194 8.64 7.17 -4.54
CA HIS A 194 9.09 8.26 -3.69
C HIS A 194 9.69 9.40 -4.51
N PHE A 195 9.20 10.62 -4.32
CA PHE A 195 9.91 11.83 -4.78
C PHE A 195 10.64 12.50 -3.61
N ASP A 196 11.79 13.10 -3.88
CA ASP A 196 12.49 13.98 -2.95
C ASP A 196 12.01 15.44 -3.08
N ASP A 197 12.87 16.40 -2.79
CA ASP A 197 12.55 17.82 -2.63
C ASP A 197 12.78 18.66 -3.89
N TYR A 198 13.20 18.05 -5.01
CA TYR A 198 13.49 18.80 -6.24
C TYR A 198 12.26 18.96 -7.14
N PHE A 199 11.69 20.16 -7.14
CA PHE A 199 10.60 20.58 -8.03
C PHE A 199 11.09 21.56 -9.09
N TYR A 200 10.59 22.80 -9.07
CA TYR A 200 11.25 23.88 -9.79
C TYR A 200 12.61 24.19 -9.13
N PRO A 201 13.63 24.59 -9.91
CA PRO A 201 14.91 24.99 -9.34
C PRO A 201 14.78 26.30 -8.56
N SER A 202 15.55 26.44 -7.48
CA SER A 202 15.71 27.73 -6.82
C SER A 202 16.57 28.67 -7.68
N GLY A 203 16.41 29.98 -7.46
CA GLY A 203 17.12 31.01 -8.23
C GLY A 203 16.46 31.33 -9.58
N SER A 204 17.25 31.87 -10.51
CA SER A 204 16.75 32.34 -11.80
C SER A 204 16.63 31.22 -12.83
N PHE A 205 15.47 31.13 -13.47
CA PHE A 205 15.16 30.26 -14.60
C PHE A 205 14.12 30.94 -15.50
N ASN A 206 13.96 30.46 -16.74
CA ASN A 206 12.99 31.00 -17.71
C ASN A 206 11.97 29.94 -18.10
N ASP A 207 10.69 30.25 -17.88
CA ASP A 207 9.51 29.49 -18.32
C ASP A 207 8.47 30.37 -19.04
N ASP A 208 8.86 31.54 -19.55
CA ASP A 208 8.00 32.53 -20.21
C ASP A 208 7.18 31.91 -21.34
N ALA A 209 7.85 31.16 -22.23
CA ALA A 209 7.19 30.53 -23.37
C ALA A 209 6.17 29.49 -22.94
N ALA A 210 6.47 28.69 -21.90
CA ALA A 210 5.55 27.69 -21.38
C ALA A 210 4.33 28.33 -20.70
N TYR A 211 4.53 29.41 -19.93
CA TYR A 211 3.44 30.15 -19.31
C TYR A 211 2.55 30.85 -20.34
N ALA A 212 3.14 31.47 -21.36
CA ALA A 212 2.38 32.12 -22.43
C ALA A 212 1.57 31.12 -23.28
N ALA A 213 2.10 29.92 -23.50
CA ALA A 213 1.43 28.89 -24.29
C ALA A 213 0.28 28.19 -23.56
N ASP A 214 0.38 27.99 -22.24
CA ASP A 214 -0.66 27.32 -21.44
C ASP A 214 -0.85 27.99 -20.06
N PRO A 215 -1.37 29.23 -19.99
CA PRO A 215 -1.51 29.94 -18.71
C PRO A 215 -2.62 29.36 -17.82
N ARG A 216 -3.50 28.50 -18.34
CA ARG A 216 -4.66 27.89 -17.65
C ARG A 216 -5.51 28.87 -16.82
N GLY A 217 -5.59 30.13 -17.25
CA GLY A 217 -6.35 31.19 -16.57
C GLY A 217 -5.66 31.82 -15.36
N PHE A 218 -4.49 31.34 -14.94
CA PHE A 218 -3.73 31.91 -13.83
C PHE A 218 -3.16 33.27 -14.20
N GLN A 219 -3.50 34.31 -13.45
CA GLN A 219 -2.88 35.64 -13.55
C GLN A 219 -1.57 35.73 -12.75
N ASN A 220 -1.42 34.90 -11.72
CA ASN A 220 -0.22 34.80 -10.92
C ASN A 220 0.62 33.61 -11.40
N ARG A 221 1.82 33.90 -11.93
CA ARG A 221 2.72 32.86 -12.42
C ARG A 221 3.17 31.87 -11.34
N ALA A 222 3.30 32.29 -10.08
CA ALA A 222 3.65 31.39 -8.99
C ALA A 222 2.56 30.35 -8.72
N ASP A 223 1.28 30.73 -8.85
CA ASP A 223 0.16 29.80 -8.75
C ASP A 223 0.14 28.82 -9.92
N TRP A 224 0.43 29.29 -11.13
CA TRP A 224 0.58 28.42 -12.31
C TRP A 224 1.72 27.41 -12.14
N ARG A 225 2.87 27.83 -11.60
CA ARG A 225 4.01 26.93 -11.31
C ARG A 225 3.64 25.87 -10.27
N ARG A 226 2.97 26.26 -9.18
CA ARG A 226 2.43 25.30 -8.19
C ARG A 226 1.45 24.33 -8.83
N ASP A 227 0.57 24.82 -9.70
CA ASP A 227 -0.38 23.99 -10.42
C ASP A 227 0.29 23.00 -11.38
N ASN A 228 1.37 23.39 -12.06
CA ASN A 228 2.16 22.46 -12.89
C ASN A 228 2.70 21.28 -12.09
N VAL A 229 3.22 21.54 -10.88
CA VAL A 229 3.67 20.47 -9.98
C VAL A 229 2.46 19.64 -9.50
N ASN A 230 1.37 20.29 -9.08
CA ASN A 230 0.12 19.62 -8.67
C ASN A 230 -0.38 18.64 -9.74
N LEU A 231 -0.33 19.03 -11.01
CA LEU A 231 -0.73 18.17 -12.12
C LEU A 231 0.13 16.91 -12.19
N LEU A 232 1.45 17.02 -12.03
CA LEU A 232 2.31 15.84 -11.99
C LEU A 232 1.96 14.94 -10.80
N ILE A 233 1.81 15.50 -9.60
CA ILE A 233 1.52 14.73 -8.38
C ILE A 233 0.18 14.00 -8.52
N LYS A 234 -0.88 14.70 -8.96
CA LYS A 234 -2.19 14.12 -9.21
C LYS A 234 -2.15 13.02 -10.28
N GLN A 235 -1.38 13.23 -11.35
CA GLN A 235 -1.20 12.22 -12.40
C GLN A 235 -0.48 10.98 -11.87
N THR A 236 0.59 11.15 -11.08
CA THR A 236 1.34 10.03 -10.48
C THR A 236 0.44 9.18 -9.58
N ASP A 237 -0.37 9.82 -8.73
CA ASP A 237 -1.35 9.14 -7.88
C ASP A 237 -2.34 8.31 -8.70
N ALA A 238 -2.94 8.93 -9.73
CA ALA A 238 -3.89 8.26 -10.61
C ALA A 238 -3.25 7.08 -11.37
N THR A 239 -2.02 7.25 -11.87
CA THR A 239 -1.25 6.20 -12.56
C THR A 239 -0.98 5.02 -11.62
N ILE A 240 -0.52 5.28 -10.40
CA ILE A 240 -0.25 4.22 -9.43
C ILE A 240 -1.52 3.46 -9.09
N LYS A 241 -2.61 4.17 -8.76
CA LYS A 241 -3.92 3.57 -8.46
C LYS A 241 -4.48 2.74 -9.62
N HIS A 242 -4.20 3.14 -10.86
CA HIS A 242 -4.63 2.40 -12.02
C HIS A 242 -3.80 1.12 -12.26
N VAL A 243 -2.47 1.18 -12.08
CA VAL A 243 -1.56 0.09 -12.45
C VAL A 243 -1.41 -0.93 -11.33
N LYS A 244 -1.11 -0.48 -10.10
CA LYS A 244 -0.98 -1.31 -8.90
C LYS A 244 -1.48 -0.51 -7.68
N PRO A 245 -2.80 -0.56 -7.37
CA PRO A 245 -3.41 0.27 -6.34
C PRO A 245 -2.95 -0.02 -4.91
N TRP A 246 -2.07 -0.98 -4.71
CA TRP A 246 -1.44 -1.31 -3.44
C TRP A 246 -0.04 -0.68 -3.28
N VAL A 247 0.47 -0.02 -4.32
CA VAL A 247 1.73 0.76 -4.26
C VAL A 247 1.45 2.12 -3.62
N LYS A 248 2.33 2.51 -2.71
CA LYS A 248 2.25 3.79 -1.98
C LYS A 248 2.86 4.91 -2.81
N PHE A 249 2.38 6.13 -2.63
CA PHE A 249 3.02 7.32 -3.18
C PHE A 249 3.35 8.31 -2.07
N GLY A 250 4.61 8.74 -1.97
CA GLY A 250 4.95 9.79 -1.02
C GLY A 250 6.14 10.62 -1.42
N ILE A 251 6.29 11.73 -0.72
CA ILE A 251 7.17 12.82 -1.13
C ILE A 251 7.93 13.36 0.07
N SER A 252 9.23 13.63 -0.11
CA SER A 252 10.11 14.22 0.90
C SER A 252 10.48 15.66 0.54
N PRO A 253 9.64 16.67 0.84
CA PRO A 253 9.95 18.07 0.56
C PRO A 253 10.93 18.64 1.60
N SER A 254 11.47 19.84 1.34
CA SER A 254 12.22 20.57 2.38
C SER A 254 11.35 20.75 3.65
N GLY A 255 11.96 20.81 4.83
CA GLY A 255 11.19 20.79 6.07
C GLY A 255 10.35 22.04 6.37
N ILE A 256 10.53 23.15 5.64
CA ILE A 256 9.75 24.39 5.82
C ILE A 256 8.77 24.56 4.65
N TYR A 257 7.47 24.40 4.91
CA TYR A 257 6.41 24.71 3.93
C TYR A 257 6.38 26.20 3.61
N ARG A 258 6.17 27.01 4.66
CA ARG A 258 6.14 28.48 4.62
C ARG A 258 6.73 29.09 5.89
N ASN A 259 7.36 30.25 5.75
CA ASN A 259 7.80 31.09 6.86
C ASN A 259 6.63 31.99 7.31
N SER A 260 6.09 31.76 8.51
CA SER A 260 5.00 32.57 9.06
C SER A 260 4.86 32.42 10.58
N LEU A 261 4.56 33.52 11.27
CA LEU A 261 4.13 33.46 12.67
C LEU A 261 2.70 32.90 12.83
N ASN A 262 1.92 32.88 11.75
CA ASN A 262 0.57 32.32 11.77
C ASN A 262 0.63 30.80 11.51
N PRO A 263 0.28 29.94 12.50
CA PRO A 263 0.34 28.49 12.35
C PRO A 263 -0.63 27.93 11.29
N ALA A 264 -1.66 28.68 10.87
CA ALA A 264 -2.51 28.27 9.76
C ALA A 264 -1.79 28.36 8.39
N ILE A 265 -0.75 29.19 8.30
CA ILE A 265 0.01 29.46 7.06
C ILE A 265 1.33 28.71 7.04
N GLY A 266 2.08 28.70 8.15
CA GLY A 266 3.43 28.14 8.19
C GLY A 266 4.05 28.11 9.59
N THR A 267 5.38 28.09 9.62
CA THR A 267 6.17 27.97 10.86
C THR A 267 6.97 29.25 11.14
N PRO A 268 7.24 29.60 12.41
CA PRO A 268 8.02 30.79 12.78
C PRO A 268 9.52 30.60 12.45
N THR A 269 9.81 30.52 11.17
CA THR A 269 11.10 30.22 10.57
C THR A 269 11.46 31.32 9.57
N ALA A 270 12.70 31.31 9.08
CA ALA A 270 13.18 32.24 8.06
C ALA A 270 14.25 31.58 7.17
N GLY A 271 14.03 30.30 6.85
CA GLY A 271 14.83 29.49 5.93
C GLY A 271 14.13 29.35 4.57
N LEU A 272 14.67 28.50 3.69
CA LEU A 272 14.06 28.22 2.39
C LEU A 272 12.66 27.62 2.56
N GLU A 273 11.63 28.26 1.99
CA GLU A 273 10.25 27.76 1.98
C GLU A 273 9.87 27.15 0.63
N HIS A 274 9.52 25.87 0.60
CA HIS A 274 9.29 25.18 -0.67
C HIS A 274 8.00 25.62 -1.40
N TYR A 275 7.03 26.21 -0.70
CA TYR A 275 5.80 26.71 -1.33
C TYR A 275 6.05 27.85 -2.33
N ASN A 276 6.99 28.74 -2.01
CA ASN A 276 7.30 29.92 -2.82
C ASN A 276 8.55 29.72 -3.67
N GLU A 277 9.58 29.06 -3.14
CA GLU A 277 10.86 28.94 -3.85
C GLU A 277 10.91 27.76 -4.81
N LEU A 278 10.28 26.64 -4.45
CA LEU A 278 10.28 25.40 -5.24
C LEU A 278 8.90 25.10 -5.85
N TYR A 279 7.90 25.93 -5.54
CA TYR A 279 6.51 25.84 -6.01
C TYR A 279 5.87 24.47 -5.69
N ALA A 280 6.21 23.92 -4.52
CA ALA A 280 5.64 22.67 -4.00
C ALA A 280 4.50 22.96 -3.02
N ASP A 281 3.25 22.67 -3.40
CA ASP A 281 2.10 22.87 -2.52
C ASP A 281 1.75 21.60 -1.73
N THR A 282 2.66 21.20 -0.84
CA THR A 282 2.56 19.95 -0.07
C THR A 282 1.32 19.89 0.82
N LYS A 283 0.85 21.04 1.33
CA LYS A 283 -0.41 21.14 2.07
C LYS A 283 -1.60 20.72 1.20
N LYS A 284 -1.66 21.20 -0.05
CA LYS A 284 -2.71 20.80 -1.01
C LYS A 284 -2.64 19.32 -1.34
N TRP A 285 -1.45 18.75 -1.56
CA TRP A 285 -1.31 17.32 -1.88
C TRP A 285 -1.84 16.41 -0.78
N LEU A 286 -1.62 16.79 0.49
CA LEU A 286 -2.17 16.11 1.65
C LEU A 286 -3.69 16.26 1.75
N GLN A 287 -4.22 17.47 1.59
CA GLN A 287 -5.66 17.78 1.64
C GLN A 287 -6.45 17.01 0.58
N GLU A 288 -5.92 16.96 -0.64
CA GLU A 288 -6.55 16.28 -1.78
C GLU A 288 -6.31 14.76 -1.76
N GLY A 289 -5.44 14.28 -0.89
CA GLY A 289 -5.14 12.85 -0.77
C GLY A 289 -4.41 12.26 -1.97
N TRP A 290 -3.63 13.07 -2.69
CA TRP A 290 -2.81 12.62 -3.83
C TRP A 290 -1.51 11.92 -3.40
N ILE A 291 -1.19 11.96 -2.11
CA ILE A 291 -0.06 11.22 -1.54
C ILE A 291 -0.54 10.44 -0.30
N ASP A 292 0.08 9.30 -0.05
CA ASP A 292 -0.16 8.45 1.12
C ASP A 292 0.68 8.90 2.32
N TYR A 293 1.85 9.48 2.07
CA TYR A 293 2.71 10.01 3.11
C TYR A 293 3.52 11.22 2.65
N LEU A 294 3.87 12.06 3.62
CA LEU A 294 4.86 13.11 3.46
C LEU A 294 6.05 12.87 4.40
N ALA A 295 7.24 13.19 3.90
CA ALA A 295 8.50 13.02 4.63
C ALA A 295 9.30 14.32 4.72
N PRO A 296 8.82 15.35 5.46
CA PRO A 296 9.50 16.65 5.50
C PRO A 296 10.93 16.53 6.02
N GLN A 297 11.88 17.09 5.28
CA GLN A 297 13.31 17.08 5.59
C GLN A 297 13.66 18.11 6.67
N VAL A 298 13.44 17.76 7.94
CA VAL A 298 13.71 18.65 9.09
C VAL A 298 15.16 18.50 9.55
N TYR A 299 16.10 18.88 8.68
CA TYR A 299 17.55 18.67 8.89
C TYR A 299 18.22 19.75 9.74
N TRP A 300 17.52 20.24 10.76
CA TRP A 300 18.01 21.27 11.67
C TRP A 300 18.03 20.73 13.10
N TYR A 301 18.92 21.26 13.95
CA TYR A 301 18.99 20.82 15.34
C TYR A 301 17.88 21.43 16.20
N MET A 302 17.58 20.82 17.33
CA MET A 302 16.60 21.37 18.29
C MET A 302 17.14 22.67 18.87
N GLY A 303 16.38 23.76 18.75
CA GLY A 303 16.78 25.11 19.16
C GLY A 303 17.50 25.92 18.06
N GLN A 304 17.62 25.42 16.84
CA GLN A 304 18.27 26.16 15.76
C GLN A 304 17.54 27.46 15.43
N ALA A 305 18.25 28.58 15.48
CA ALA A 305 17.71 29.87 15.08
C ALA A 305 17.19 29.82 13.63
N ARG A 306 16.00 30.41 13.39
CA ARG A 306 15.33 30.52 12.09
C ARG A 306 14.88 29.22 11.42
N ALA A 307 15.18 28.04 11.98
CA ALA A 307 14.76 26.74 11.46
C ALA A 307 14.69 25.69 12.58
N ASN A 308 14.01 26.02 13.67
CA ASN A 308 14.03 25.20 14.87
C ASN A 308 13.22 23.90 14.67
N TYR A 309 13.90 22.76 14.82
CA TYR A 309 13.26 21.44 14.75
C TYR A 309 11.99 21.35 15.62
N SER A 310 12.07 21.87 16.86
CA SER A 310 10.99 21.82 17.84
C SER A 310 9.80 22.73 17.51
N GLN A 311 9.90 23.59 16.50
CA GLN A 311 8.79 24.41 15.98
C GLN A 311 8.23 23.84 14.66
N ILE A 312 9.08 23.20 13.86
CA ILE A 312 8.70 22.66 12.55
C ILE A 312 7.90 21.36 12.69
N VAL A 313 8.36 20.42 13.53
CA VAL A 313 7.70 19.10 13.68
C VAL A 313 6.26 19.20 14.19
N PRO A 314 5.94 19.99 15.23
CA PRO A 314 4.55 20.13 15.68
C PRO A 314 3.62 20.68 14.60
N TRP A 315 4.14 21.55 13.73
CA TRP A 315 3.35 22.08 12.61
C TRP A 315 2.99 20.99 11.61
N TRP A 316 3.95 20.13 11.23
CA TRP A 316 3.67 18.99 10.35
C TRP A 316 2.73 17.97 10.99
N ASN A 317 2.88 17.70 12.29
CA ASN A 317 1.94 16.88 13.04
C ASN A 317 0.49 17.39 12.91
N ASN A 318 0.29 18.71 12.98
CA ASN A 318 -1.04 19.32 12.93
C ASN A 318 -1.58 19.51 11.51
N ASN A 319 -0.75 19.36 10.48
CA ASN A 319 -1.11 19.57 9.07
C ASN A 319 -0.96 18.28 8.24
N ASN A 320 -1.20 17.11 8.84
CA ASN A 320 -1.06 15.82 8.14
C ASN A 320 -2.26 15.45 7.25
N TYR A 321 -3.42 16.06 7.47
CA TYR A 321 -4.69 15.79 6.76
C TYR A 321 -5.05 14.29 6.66
N GLY A 322 -4.80 13.53 7.73
CA GLY A 322 -5.10 12.09 7.75
C GLY A 322 -4.22 11.26 6.82
N ARG A 323 -3.01 11.73 6.51
CA ARG A 323 -1.95 10.97 5.84
C ARG A 323 -0.78 10.77 6.79
N HIS A 324 0.10 9.84 6.44
CA HIS A 324 1.27 9.58 7.28
C HIS A 324 2.30 10.69 7.17
N MET A 325 2.95 10.95 8.30
CA MET A 325 4.05 11.91 8.42
C MET A 325 5.28 11.18 8.93
N TYR A 326 6.37 11.17 8.15
CA TYR A 326 7.63 10.54 8.52
C TYR A 326 8.74 11.59 8.54
N ILE A 327 9.23 11.98 9.72
CA ILE A 327 10.18 13.10 9.78
C ILE A 327 11.54 12.70 9.22
N GLY A 328 12.02 13.42 8.21
CA GLY A 328 13.37 13.27 7.68
C GLY A 328 14.40 13.85 8.66
N LEU A 329 15.35 13.02 9.08
CA LEU A 329 16.42 13.39 10.02
C LEU A 329 17.77 13.54 9.31
N GLY A 330 18.44 14.66 9.57
CA GLY A 330 19.72 15.01 8.95
C GLY A 330 20.92 14.31 9.59
N SER A 331 20.93 12.99 9.65
CA SER A 331 21.99 12.22 10.32
C SER A 331 23.38 12.44 9.71
N TYR A 332 23.46 12.84 8.44
CA TYR A 332 24.72 13.26 7.80
C TYR A 332 25.41 14.44 8.51
N LYS A 333 24.66 15.31 9.20
CA LYS A 333 25.21 16.48 9.91
C LYS A 333 25.87 16.16 11.25
N ILE A 334 25.59 14.98 11.82
CA ILE A 334 26.14 14.58 13.13
C ILE A 334 27.66 14.65 13.07
N ASN A 335 28.26 15.33 14.04
CA ASN A 335 29.71 15.51 14.15
C ASN A 335 30.40 15.96 12.84
N ASP A 336 29.71 16.69 11.99
CA ASP A 336 30.28 17.31 10.81
C ASP A 336 30.67 18.76 11.14
N PRO A 337 31.97 19.11 11.12
CA PRO A 337 32.41 20.47 11.39
C PRO A 337 31.74 21.52 10.50
N ALA A 338 31.42 21.17 9.24
CA ALA A 338 30.74 22.08 8.32
C ALA A 338 29.29 22.37 8.72
N SER A 339 28.69 21.52 9.55
CA SER A 339 27.33 21.67 10.06
C SER A 339 27.25 22.49 11.36
N GLY A 340 28.40 22.79 11.98
CA GLY A 340 28.52 23.62 13.18
C GLY A 340 28.44 22.85 14.51
N ILE A 341 28.90 23.50 15.58
CA ILE A 341 29.16 22.86 16.89
C ILE A 341 27.95 22.18 17.54
N ASN A 342 26.73 22.65 17.26
CA ASN A 342 25.51 22.06 17.84
C ASN A 342 25.24 20.63 17.35
N TRP A 343 25.76 20.25 16.19
CA TRP A 343 25.69 18.89 15.67
C TRP A 343 26.79 17.96 16.20
N ALA A 344 27.79 18.49 16.93
CA ALA A 344 28.73 17.69 17.71
C ALA A 344 28.09 17.12 18.98
N ASN A 345 26.88 17.57 19.36
CA ASN A 345 26.15 16.98 20.48
C ASN A 345 25.58 15.59 20.07
N PRO A 346 26.05 14.49 20.69
CA PRO A 346 25.60 13.14 20.34
C PRO A 346 24.12 12.88 20.65
N SER A 347 23.49 13.72 21.48
CA SER A 347 22.08 13.58 21.86
C SER A 347 21.10 14.19 20.86
N GLN A 348 21.54 14.87 19.78
CA GLN A 348 20.63 15.53 18.85
C GLN A 348 19.60 14.57 18.23
N ILE A 349 20.04 13.53 17.51
CA ILE A 349 19.13 12.54 16.92
C ILE A 349 18.32 11.78 17.99
N PRO A 350 18.93 11.26 19.08
CA PRO A 350 18.17 10.67 20.18
C PRO A 350 17.05 11.57 20.73
N ASN A 351 17.30 12.86 20.90
CA ASN A 351 16.30 13.81 21.40
C ASN A 351 15.22 14.08 20.36
N GLN A 352 15.56 14.17 19.08
CA GLN A 352 14.59 14.31 17.99
C GLN A 352 13.66 13.10 17.91
N ILE A 353 14.16 11.86 18.04
CA ILE A 353 13.33 10.66 18.06
C ILE A 353 12.39 10.66 19.27
N ARG A 354 12.91 10.98 20.47
CA ARG A 354 12.06 11.11 21.67
C ARG A 354 10.97 12.16 21.48
N PHE A 355 11.32 13.29 20.87
CA PHE A 355 10.39 14.38 20.57
C PHE A 355 9.30 13.92 19.60
N ASN A 356 9.67 13.26 18.49
CA ASN A 356 8.73 12.72 17.52
C ASN A 356 7.75 11.71 18.13
N ARG A 357 8.20 10.89 19.08
CA ARG A 357 7.39 9.88 19.78
C ARG A 357 6.57 10.43 20.96
N GLN A 358 6.59 11.74 21.22
CA GLN A 358 5.81 12.29 22.34
C GLN A 358 4.31 12.10 22.10
N PRO A 359 3.51 11.89 23.16
CA PRO A 359 2.05 11.78 23.04
C PRO A 359 1.37 12.99 22.37
N GLY A 360 2.00 14.17 22.41
CA GLY A 360 1.54 15.38 21.71
C GLY A 360 1.73 15.35 20.20
N HIS A 361 2.40 14.34 19.65
CA HIS A 361 2.66 14.18 18.22
C HIS A 361 2.07 12.87 17.64
N PRO A 362 0.77 12.60 17.83
CA PRO A 362 0.17 11.31 17.45
C PRO A 362 0.18 11.07 15.93
N ASN A 363 0.36 12.13 15.12
CA ASN A 363 0.38 12.05 13.68
C ASN A 363 1.79 11.85 13.10
N ILE A 364 2.82 11.78 13.94
CA ILE A 364 4.17 11.42 13.51
C ILE A 364 4.33 9.91 13.60
N HIS A 365 4.33 9.27 12.43
CA HIS A 365 4.25 7.81 12.31
C HIS A 365 5.63 7.15 12.18
N GLY A 366 6.70 7.93 12.22
CA GLY A 366 8.07 7.44 12.13
C GLY A 366 9.06 8.49 11.64
N GLN A 367 10.25 8.01 11.26
CA GLN A 367 11.36 8.85 10.80
C GLN A 367 12.18 8.17 9.72
N ILE A 368 12.86 8.99 8.91
CA ILE A 368 13.73 8.54 7.82
C ILE A 368 15.09 9.19 7.96
N MET A 369 16.15 8.39 7.93
CA MET A 369 17.53 8.87 8.09
C MET A 369 18.12 9.25 6.74
N TYR A 370 18.61 10.49 6.61
CA TYR A 370 19.46 10.90 5.50
C TYR A 370 20.92 10.92 5.96
N ASN A 371 21.75 9.93 5.58
CA ASN A 371 21.54 8.84 4.62
C ASN A 371 22.29 7.56 5.04
N THR A 372 22.35 6.55 4.15
CA THR A 372 23.05 5.27 4.39
C THR A 372 24.53 5.44 4.75
N GLY A 373 25.27 6.31 4.07
CA GLY A 373 26.66 6.60 4.37
C GLY A 373 26.84 7.12 5.79
N SER A 374 25.93 7.99 6.25
CA SER A 374 25.93 8.47 7.64
C SER A 374 25.63 7.34 8.64
N MET A 375 24.70 6.44 8.33
CA MET A 375 24.35 5.29 9.17
C MET A 375 25.50 4.28 9.30
N SER A 376 26.36 4.19 8.28
CA SER A 376 27.50 3.27 8.26
C SER A 376 28.80 3.88 8.80
N ALA A 377 28.81 5.18 9.10
CA ALA A 377 30.01 5.92 9.48
C ALA A 377 30.29 5.88 11.00
N ASN A 378 31.48 5.41 11.37
CA ASN A 378 31.94 5.36 12.77
C ASN A 378 32.10 6.77 13.38
N GLN A 379 32.46 7.76 12.56
CA GLN A 379 32.69 9.15 12.99
C GLN A 379 31.41 9.91 13.41
N LYS A 380 30.23 9.28 13.37
CA LYS A 380 28.94 9.88 13.75
C LYS A 380 28.55 9.60 15.21
N HIS A 381 29.53 9.59 16.12
CA HIS A 381 29.36 9.33 17.56
C HIS A 381 28.59 8.06 17.92
N GLY A 382 28.67 7.02 17.09
CA GLY A 382 27.96 5.76 17.35
C GLY A 382 26.43 5.94 17.43
N PHE A 383 25.83 6.94 16.77
CA PHE A 383 24.39 7.17 16.88
C PHE A 383 23.56 5.96 16.41
N ARG A 384 24.07 5.15 15.47
CA ARG A 384 23.46 3.87 15.08
C ARG A 384 23.34 2.90 16.26
N ASP A 385 24.31 2.87 17.15
CA ASP A 385 24.23 2.05 18.36
C ASP A 385 23.15 2.59 19.29
N SER A 386 22.96 3.91 19.37
CA SER A 386 21.80 4.46 20.09
C SER A 386 20.47 4.00 19.49
N LEU A 387 20.36 3.91 18.17
CA LEU A 387 19.17 3.35 17.51
C LEU A 387 18.94 1.89 17.93
N ARG A 388 19.96 1.04 17.74
CA ARG A 388 19.90 -0.40 18.05
C ARG A 388 19.58 -0.68 19.51
N GLU A 389 20.34 -0.02 20.39
CA GLU A 389 20.38 -0.33 21.81
C GLU A 389 19.36 0.47 22.62
N ASN A 390 18.64 1.44 22.06
CA ASN A 390 17.65 2.23 22.83
C ASN A 390 16.32 2.49 22.13
N PHE A 391 16.29 2.61 20.79
CA PHE A 391 15.08 3.06 20.09
C PHE A 391 14.40 1.98 19.25
N TYR A 392 15.18 1.07 18.66
CA TYR A 392 14.77 0.05 17.70
C TYR A 392 15.12 -1.38 18.17
N GLN A 393 15.26 -1.59 19.47
CA GLN A 393 15.57 -2.89 20.08
C GLN A 393 14.57 -4.00 19.70
N LYS A 394 13.30 -3.62 19.47
CA LYS A 394 12.23 -4.51 19.05
C LYS A 394 11.87 -4.27 17.59
N PRO A 395 11.47 -5.31 16.84
CA PRO A 395 10.80 -5.12 15.55
C PRO A 395 9.61 -4.19 15.71
N ALA A 396 9.28 -3.45 14.65
CA ALA A 396 8.05 -2.68 14.57
C ALA A 396 7.32 -3.01 13.28
N LEU A 397 6.01 -3.17 13.40
CA LEU A 397 5.12 -3.21 12.26
C LEU A 397 5.13 -1.82 11.59
N LEU A 398 4.84 -1.77 10.30
CA LEU A 398 4.59 -0.49 9.67
C LEU A 398 3.23 0.08 10.13
N PRO A 399 3.07 1.41 10.16
CA PRO A 399 1.77 2.05 10.41
C PRO A 399 0.74 1.64 9.36
N THR A 400 -0.51 1.39 9.76
CA THR A 400 -1.60 1.02 8.84
C THR A 400 -2.09 2.22 8.05
N MET A 401 -2.57 2.02 6.82
CA MET A 401 -3.17 3.07 5.99
C MET A 401 -4.67 2.82 5.81
N PRO A 402 -5.51 3.08 6.84
CA PRO A 402 -6.92 2.70 6.82
C PRO A 402 -7.75 3.38 5.71
N TRP A 403 -7.26 4.48 5.12
CA TRP A 403 -7.88 5.12 3.95
C TRP A 403 -7.61 4.39 2.63
N ARG A 404 -6.66 3.44 2.61
CA ARG A 404 -6.37 2.56 1.46
C ARG A 404 -7.05 1.22 1.64
N ASP A 405 -6.81 0.61 2.79
CA ASP A 405 -7.40 -0.66 3.19
C ASP A 405 -7.35 -0.79 4.70
N ASN A 406 -8.44 -1.29 5.29
CA ASN A 406 -8.60 -1.50 6.72
C ASN A 406 -9.16 -2.91 7.01
N THR A 407 -9.06 -3.83 6.05
CA THR A 407 -9.52 -5.20 6.19
C THR A 407 -8.32 -6.10 6.44
N PRO A 408 -8.15 -6.65 7.65
CA PRO A 408 -7.07 -7.59 7.90
C PRO A 408 -7.17 -8.86 7.06
N PRO A 409 -6.04 -9.49 6.72
CA PRO A 409 -6.06 -10.79 6.06
C PRO A 409 -6.59 -11.87 7.01
N ALA A 410 -6.86 -13.04 6.45
CA ALA A 410 -7.25 -14.21 7.25
C ALA A 410 -6.13 -14.64 8.23
N SER A 411 -6.51 -15.28 9.33
CA SER A 411 -5.57 -15.65 10.39
C SER A 411 -4.80 -16.94 10.12
N PRO A 412 -3.53 -17.03 10.55
CA PRO A 412 -2.79 -18.29 10.61
C PRO A 412 -3.50 -19.32 11.49
N LYS A 413 -3.33 -20.62 11.17
CA LYS A 413 -3.94 -21.73 11.92
C LYS A 413 -2.90 -22.79 12.25
N SER A 414 -3.24 -23.68 13.19
CA SER A 414 -2.43 -24.85 13.53
C SER A 414 -0.98 -24.49 13.89
N LEU A 415 -0.80 -23.43 14.68
CA LEU A 415 0.52 -23.06 15.19
C LEU A 415 1.04 -24.16 16.12
N THR A 416 2.25 -24.62 15.86
CA THR A 416 2.98 -25.63 16.62
C THR A 416 4.35 -25.10 17.02
N ALA A 417 4.86 -25.58 18.15
CA ALA A 417 6.20 -25.29 18.64
C ALA A 417 6.92 -26.61 18.96
N SER A 418 8.14 -26.77 18.46
CA SER A 418 8.99 -27.94 18.69
C SER A 418 10.43 -27.53 18.95
N MET A 419 11.23 -28.44 19.51
CA MET A 419 12.64 -28.17 19.75
C MET A 419 13.39 -28.16 18.41
N ALA A 420 14.09 -27.06 18.12
CA ALA A 420 15.03 -27.00 17.00
C ALA A 420 16.46 -27.34 17.46
N ALA A 421 16.85 -26.77 18.60
CA ALA A 421 18.13 -26.98 19.28
C ALA A 421 17.97 -26.68 20.78
N ALA A 422 19.02 -26.88 21.57
CA ALA A 422 18.99 -26.64 23.02
C ALA A 422 18.63 -25.18 23.40
N ASP A 423 18.88 -24.22 22.51
CA ASP A 423 18.63 -22.79 22.68
C ASP A 423 17.59 -22.25 21.69
N SER A 424 16.85 -23.13 20.99
CA SER A 424 16.03 -22.73 19.85
C SER A 424 14.71 -23.50 19.75
N VAL A 425 13.62 -22.78 19.49
CA VAL A 425 12.27 -23.34 19.27
C VAL A 425 11.87 -23.12 17.82
N LEU A 426 11.54 -24.20 17.10
CA LEU A 426 10.96 -24.14 15.77
C LEU A 426 9.45 -23.93 15.89
N LEU A 427 8.98 -22.85 15.28
CA LEU A 427 7.56 -22.56 15.10
C LEU A 427 7.16 -22.89 13.66
N SER A 428 5.99 -23.53 13.51
CA SER A 428 5.39 -23.82 12.21
C SER A 428 3.87 -23.64 12.28
N TRP A 429 3.29 -23.02 11.27
CA TRP A 429 1.85 -22.80 11.16
C TRP A 429 1.36 -23.01 9.74
N LYS A 430 0.05 -23.22 9.61
CA LYS A 430 -0.63 -23.23 8.32
C LYS A 430 -0.91 -21.80 7.90
N ALA A 431 -0.28 -21.38 6.80
CA ALA A 431 -0.62 -20.14 6.10
C ALA A 431 -2.11 -20.16 5.71
N PRO A 432 -2.85 -19.07 5.93
CA PRO A 432 -4.22 -18.97 5.47
C PRO A 432 -4.26 -18.90 3.94
N SER A 433 -5.39 -19.25 3.34
CA SER A 433 -5.61 -19.02 1.91
C SER A 433 -5.62 -17.52 1.65
N ASN A 434 -4.85 -17.07 0.66
CA ASN A 434 -4.94 -15.70 0.16
C ASN A 434 -6.37 -15.39 -0.27
N GLY A 435 -6.84 -14.17 0.04
CA GLY A 435 -8.13 -13.70 -0.46
C GLY A 435 -8.12 -13.44 -1.96
N LYS A 436 -9.20 -12.85 -2.47
CA LYS A 436 -9.42 -12.68 -3.92
C LYS A 436 -8.60 -11.55 -4.51
N THR A 437 -8.26 -10.53 -3.71
CA THR A 437 -7.54 -9.35 -4.17
C THR A 437 -6.12 -9.32 -3.62
N GLU A 438 -5.28 -8.44 -4.17
CA GLU A 438 -3.94 -8.22 -3.63
C GLU A 438 -3.95 -7.73 -2.17
N PHE A 439 -4.96 -6.94 -1.81
CA PHE A 439 -5.11 -6.38 -0.47
C PHE A 439 -5.34 -7.49 0.58
N ASP A 440 -6.00 -8.58 0.20
CA ASP A 440 -6.29 -9.70 1.11
C ASP A 440 -5.16 -10.72 1.22
N LYS A 441 -4.03 -10.53 0.51
CA LYS A 441 -2.92 -11.49 0.52
C LYS A 441 -2.09 -11.33 1.77
N VAL A 442 -1.74 -12.46 2.38
CA VAL A 442 -0.74 -12.47 3.44
C VAL A 442 0.62 -12.20 2.83
N ARG A 443 1.28 -11.17 3.35
CA ARG A 443 2.64 -10.77 2.98
C ARG A 443 3.64 -11.19 4.04
N GLN A 444 3.29 -11.01 5.30
CA GLN A 444 4.18 -11.27 6.42
C GLN A 444 3.40 -11.86 7.60
N TYR A 445 4.14 -12.38 8.57
CA TYR A 445 3.64 -12.88 9.84
C TYR A 445 4.37 -12.17 10.97
N ALA A 446 3.64 -11.73 11.99
CA ALA A 446 4.22 -11.23 13.23
C ALA A 446 4.18 -12.33 14.30
N ILE A 447 5.34 -12.61 14.89
CA ILE A 447 5.51 -13.64 15.92
C ILE A 447 5.57 -12.96 17.28
N TYR A 448 4.72 -13.43 18.18
CA TYR A 448 4.68 -12.94 19.56
C TYR A 448 5.09 -14.04 20.54
N ARG A 449 5.88 -13.67 21.54
CA ARG A 449 6.35 -14.56 22.61
C ARG A 449 6.14 -13.94 23.97
N SER A 450 5.60 -14.71 24.90
CA SER A 450 5.47 -14.36 26.33
C SER A 450 6.04 -15.47 27.22
N SER A 451 6.52 -15.10 28.40
CA SER A 451 6.84 -16.04 29.48
C SER A 451 5.60 -16.44 30.30
N LYS A 452 4.44 -15.86 29.97
CA LYS A 452 3.14 -16.13 30.61
C LYS A 452 2.16 -16.69 29.57
N PRO A 453 1.17 -17.52 29.98
CA PRO A 453 0.15 -18.05 29.08
C PRO A 453 -0.61 -16.98 28.30
N GLN A 454 -0.83 -15.81 28.93
CA GLN A 454 -1.38 -14.66 28.25
C GLN A 454 -0.28 -13.93 27.46
N VAL A 455 -0.37 -14.03 26.14
CA VAL A 455 0.50 -13.32 25.20
C VAL A 455 -0.19 -12.02 24.79
N ASP A 456 0.22 -10.89 25.38
CA ASP A 456 -0.25 -9.58 24.93
C ASP A 456 0.40 -9.24 23.59
N TRP A 457 -0.38 -9.27 22.52
CA TRP A 457 0.06 -8.98 21.17
C TRP A 457 -0.27 -7.55 20.74
N GLN A 458 -0.85 -6.71 21.62
CA GLN A 458 -1.17 -5.31 21.32
C GLN A 458 0.03 -4.38 21.49
N THR A 459 1.11 -4.85 22.13
CA THR A 459 2.32 -4.09 22.42
C THR A 459 3.55 -4.67 21.69
N ALA A 460 4.61 -3.88 21.56
CA ALA A 460 5.87 -4.34 20.97
C ALA A 460 6.66 -5.28 21.89
N ASP A 461 6.32 -5.34 23.18
CA ASP A 461 7.10 -6.04 24.19
C ASP A 461 7.24 -7.54 23.87
N ASN A 462 6.15 -8.14 23.40
CA ASN A 462 6.10 -9.55 23.02
C ASN A 462 6.39 -9.79 21.53
N LEU A 463 6.48 -8.75 20.68
CA LEU A 463 6.82 -8.90 19.26
C LEU A 463 8.31 -9.27 19.13
N VAL A 464 8.60 -10.47 18.65
CA VAL A 464 9.97 -10.99 18.53
C VAL A 464 10.49 -11.02 17.11
N ALA A 465 9.62 -11.20 16.12
CA ALA A 465 10.01 -11.25 14.72
C ALA A 465 8.87 -10.92 13.76
N ILE A 466 9.25 -10.54 12.56
CA ILE A 466 8.38 -10.40 11.38
C ILE A 466 9.05 -11.19 10.25
N THR A 467 8.30 -12.06 9.58
CA THR A 467 8.83 -12.98 8.55
C THR A 467 7.82 -13.18 7.41
N GLU A 468 8.30 -13.51 6.22
CA GLU A 468 7.46 -13.92 5.08
C GLU A 468 7.17 -15.44 5.08
N SER A 469 8.01 -16.22 5.78
CA SER A 469 7.90 -17.68 5.84
C SER A 469 6.85 -18.13 6.86
N PRO A 470 6.04 -19.19 6.60
CA PRO A 470 5.14 -19.79 7.58
C PRO A 470 5.86 -20.60 8.67
N THR A 471 7.16 -20.38 8.83
CA THR A 471 8.03 -21.00 9.83
C THR A 471 8.98 -19.96 10.41
N PHE A 472 9.36 -20.13 11.67
CA PHE A 472 10.33 -19.27 12.34
C PHE A 472 11.07 -20.05 13.42
N THR A 473 12.40 -19.91 13.47
CA THR A 473 13.22 -20.47 14.55
C THR A 473 13.54 -19.37 15.53
N ASP A 474 12.89 -19.40 16.69
CA ASP A 474 13.13 -18.45 17.77
C ASP A 474 14.32 -18.89 18.63
N LYS A 475 15.27 -17.98 18.85
CA LYS A 475 16.36 -18.18 19.81
C LYS A 475 15.89 -17.77 21.19
N VAL A 476 15.92 -18.72 22.13
CA VAL A 476 15.50 -18.52 23.51
C VAL A 476 16.67 -18.73 24.48
N PRO A 477 16.79 -17.91 25.55
CA PRO A 477 17.91 -18.03 26.49
C PRO A 477 17.95 -19.37 27.25
N ASP A 478 16.79 -19.98 27.48
CA ASP A 478 16.66 -21.22 28.25
C ASP A 478 15.37 -21.96 27.88
N THR A 479 15.48 -23.06 27.12
CA THR A 479 14.36 -23.92 26.69
C THR A 479 13.68 -24.69 27.81
N ARG A 480 14.24 -24.69 29.03
CA ARG A 480 13.61 -25.29 30.23
C ARG A 480 12.51 -24.40 30.82
N LYS A 481 12.48 -23.11 30.45
CA LYS A 481 11.40 -22.19 30.83
C LYS A 481 10.24 -22.30 29.83
N PRO A 482 8.99 -22.21 30.28
CA PRO A 482 7.86 -22.17 29.37
C PRO A 482 7.82 -20.86 28.60
N TYR A 483 7.70 -20.97 27.28
CA TYR A 483 7.37 -19.86 26.39
C TYR A 483 6.06 -20.14 25.68
N TYR A 484 5.24 -19.11 25.56
CA TYR A 484 3.96 -19.13 24.89
C TYR A 484 4.03 -18.27 23.64
N TYR A 485 3.55 -18.82 22.53
CA TYR A 485 3.62 -18.20 21.22
C TYR A 485 2.24 -18.06 20.59
N LEU A 486 2.07 -16.97 19.85
CA LEU A 486 1.02 -16.82 18.86
C LEU A 486 1.58 -16.12 17.61
N VAL A 487 0.86 -16.25 16.50
CA VAL A 487 1.24 -15.63 15.23
C VAL A 487 0.02 -14.91 14.64
N THR A 488 0.23 -13.71 14.11
CA THR A 488 -0.74 -12.97 13.29
C THR A 488 -0.23 -12.86 11.85
N ALA A 489 -1.14 -12.68 10.89
CA ALA A 489 -0.82 -12.40 9.50
C ALA A 489 -0.96 -10.89 9.22
N LEU A 490 -0.14 -10.41 8.28
CA LEU A 490 -0.08 -9.02 7.83
C LEU A 490 -0.26 -8.97 6.32
N ASP A 491 -1.08 -8.03 5.85
CA ASP A 491 -1.16 -7.68 4.44
C ASP A 491 -0.11 -6.61 4.06
N ARG A 492 -0.19 -6.09 2.82
CA ARG A 492 0.74 -5.08 2.29
C ARG A 492 0.59 -3.70 2.96
N TYR A 493 -0.54 -3.43 3.63
CA TYR A 493 -0.77 -2.23 4.43
C TYR A 493 -0.58 -2.48 5.93
N HIS A 494 -0.08 -3.66 6.30
CA HIS A 494 0.15 -4.10 7.67
C HIS A 494 -1.12 -4.10 8.53
N ASN A 495 -2.30 -4.28 7.92
CA ASN A 495 -3.49 -4.67 8.68
C ASN A 495 -3.22 -6.06 9.26
N GLU A 496 -3.50 -6.20 10.55
CA GLU A 496 -3.08 -7.38 11.32
C GLU A 496 -4.29 -8.26 11.64
N SER A 497 -4.21 -9.52 11.25
CA SER A 497 -5.27 -10.50 11.48
C SER A 497 -5.53 -10.72 12.97
N VAL A 498 -6.68 -11.32 13.32
CA VAL A 498 -6.81 -11.96 14.63
C VAL A 498 -5.76 -13.07 14.78
N PRO A 499 -5.27 -13.37 16.00
CA PRO A 499 -4.16 -14.31 16.19
C PRO A 499 -4.52 -15.76 15.90
N SER A 500 -3.49 -16.59 15.69
CA SER A 500 -3.58 -18.04 15.69
C SER A 500 -4.00 -18.59 17.06
N ASN A 501 -4.12 -19.93 17.16
CA ASN A 501 -4.08 -20.58 18.47
C ASN A 501 -2.78 -20.23 19.21
N ILE A 502 -2.83 -20.23 20.54
CA ILE A 502 -1.63 -20.16 21.38
C ILE A 502 -1.02 -21.56 21.43
N THR A 503 0.31 -21.64 21.35
CA THR A 503 1.07 -22.87 21.63
C THR A 503 2.12 -22.58 22.70
N SER A 504 2.63 -23.62 23.35
CA SER A 504 3.67 -23.49 24.36
C SER A 504 4.76 -24.52 24.16
N PHE A 505 6.00 -24.16 24.51
CA PHE A 505 7.13 -25.08 24.53
C PHE A 505 7.93 -24.92 25.84
N SER A 506 8.24 -26.06 26.47
CA SER A 506 9.25 -26.19 27.52
C SER A 506 9.80 -27.61 27.51
N VAL A 507 11.13 -27.76 27.63
CA VAL A 507 11.72 -29.05 27.98
C VAL A 507 11.49 -29.27 29.47
N LEU A 508 10.46 -30.04 29.85
CA LEU A 508 10.36 -30.51 31.23
C LEU A 508 11.58 -31.41 31.52
N PRO A 509 12.23 -31.31 32.70
CA PRO A 509 13.19 -32.31 33.10
C PRO A 509 12.46 -33.67 33.11
N ALA A 510 13.07 -34.69 32.50
CA ALA A 510 12.61 -36.06 32.68
C ALA A 510 12.58 -36.32 34.20
N ILE A 511 11.38 -36.42 34.79
CA ILE A 511 11.25 -37.05 36.09
C ILE A 511 11.65 -38.49 35.83
N ALA A 512 12.87 -38.86 36.24
CA ALA A 512 13.26 -40.25 36.31
C ALA A 512 12.20 -40.96 37.16
N GLN A 513 11.35 -41.77 36.53
CA GLN A 513 10.52 -42.72 37.26
C GLN A 513 11.48 -43.70 37.92
N VAL A 514 11.91 -43.40 39.13
CA VAL A 514 12.48 -44.38 40.03
C VAL A 514 11.32 -45.32 40.36
N GLN A 515 11.25 -46.44 39.64
CA GLN A 515 10.49 -47.60 40.07
C GLN A 515 10.98 -47.97 41.47
N LYS A 516 10.21 -47.62 42.50
CA LYS A 516 10.32 -48.28 43.80
C LYS A 516 9.82 -49.70 43.60
N THR A 517 10.76 -50.63 43.47
CA THR A 517 10.51 -52.06 43.63
C THR A 517 10.20 -52.33 45.11
N GLU A 518 8.91 -52.36 45.46
CA GLU A 518 8.47 -53.05 46.66
C GLU A 518 8.38 -54.55 46.35
N LYS A 519 9.24 -55.33 47.02
CA LYS A 519 9.16 -56.79 47.09
C LYS A 519 7.90 -57.19 47.85
N ALA A 520 6.99 -57.91 47.21
CA ALA A 520 5.97 -58.71 47.88
C ALA A 520 6.30 -60.20 47.73
N ALA A 521 6.33 -60.91 48.86
CA ALA A 521 6.44 -62.37 48.96
C ALA A 521 5.03 -63.03 48.85
N PRO A 522 4.94 -64.34 48.54
CA PRO A 522 3.80 -64.93 47.85
C PRO A 522 2.78 -65.58 48.79
N LYS A 523 1.52 -65.72 48.34
CA LYS A 523 0.57 -66.71 48.86
C LYS A 523 -0.22 -67.39 47.74
N LYS A 524 -0.38 -68.71 47.94
CA LYS A 524 -0.91 -69.77 47.07
C LYS A 524 -2.45 -69.88 47.09
N ASP A 525 -2.99 -70.27 45.93
CA ASP A 525 -4.05 -71.23 45.57
C ASP A 525 -5.15 -71.67 46.56
N ALA A 526 -6.40 -71.61 46.07
CA ALA A 526 -7.39 -72.73 45.88
C ALA A 526 -8.78 -72.11 45.54
N GLN A 527 -9.40 -72.37 44.38
CA GLN A 527 -10.41 -73.44 44.07
C GLN A 527 -11.62 -73.45 45.02
N GLU A 528 -12.91 -73.62 44.65
CA GLU A 528 -13.70 -73.91 43.44
C GLU A 528 -15.20 -73.92 43.88
N GLN A 529 -16.14 -74.00 42.92
CA GLN A 529 -17.52 -74.56 43.01
C GLN A 529 -18.75 -73.67 42.70
N GLU A 530 -19.73 -74.35 42.10
CA GLU A 530 -20.72 -73.92 41.09
C GLU A 530 -22.16 -73.66 41.62
N LYS A 531 -22.93 -72.86 40.83
CA LYS A 531 -24.37 -73.00 40.41
C LYS A 531 -25.54 -72.98 41.44
N PRO A 532 -26.83 -72.79 41.02
CA PRO A 532 -27.40 -71.96 39.94
C PRO A 532 -28.81 -71.33 40.24
N LEU A 533 -29.32 -70.54 39.27
CA LEU A 533 -30.73 -70.37 38.79
C LEU A 533 -31.90 -70.00 39.74
N LEU A 534 -32.64 -68.92 39.39
CA LEU A 534 -34.08 -69.00 39.07
C LEU A 534 -34.55 -67.76 38.26
N THR A 535 -35.41 -68.02 37.28
CA THR A 535 -36.03 -67.11 36.29
C THR A 535 -37.52 -66.88 36.58
N LEU A 536 -38.10 -65.91 35.83
CA LEU A 536 -39.54 -65.62 35.55
C LEU A 536 -40.17 -64.59 36.50
N GLU A 537 -41.07 -63.69 36.10
CA GLU A 537 -41.47 -63.02 34.85
C GLU A 537 -42.62 -62.03 35.25
N THR A 538 -43.05 -61.16 34.33
CA THR A 538 -44.36 -60.45 34.26
C THR A 538 -44.55 -59.08 34.93
N GLY A 539 -45.02 -58.13 34.11
CA GLY A 539 -46.09 -57.20 34.48
C GLY A 539 -45.73 -55.70 34.60
N ALA A 540 -45.85 -54.96 33.49
CA ALA A 540 -46.29 -53.56 33.56
C ALA A 540 -47.83 -53.54 33.80
N PRO A 541 -48.41 -52.52 34.47
CA PRO A 541 -48.74 -51.28 33.77
C PRO A 541 -48.59 -49.96 34.57
N GLU A 542 -48.16 -48.93 33.84
CA GLU A 542 -48.73 -47.58 33.68
C GLU A 542 -49.31 -46.70 34.85
N VAL A 543 -48.83 -45.44 34.81
CA VAL A 543 -49.40 -44.14 35.26
C VAL A 543 -49.21 -43.67 36.72
N ALA A 544 -48.28 -42.73 36.94
CA ALA A 544 -48.58 -41.31 37.24
C ALA A 544 -47.27 -40.51 37.46
N SER A 545 -47.01 -39.55 36.58
CA SER A 545 -45.89 -38.60 36.65
C SER A 545 -46.05 -37.56 37.78
N PRO A 546 -44.96 -37.05 38.38
CA PRO A 546 -44.96 -35.73 39.00
C PRO A 546 -44.76 -34.64 37.93
N ILE A 547 -45.39 -33.49 38.13
CA ILE A 547 -45.30 -32.30 37.29
C ILE A 547 -43.96 -31.61 37.60
N GLU A 548 -43.02 -31.62 36.64
CA GLU A 548 -41.88 -30.71 36.63
C GLU A 548 -42.27 -29.42 35.88
N GLU A 549 -42.40 -28.33 36.62
CA GLU A 549 -42.53 -26.99 36.05
C GLU A 549 -41.13 -26.51 35.64
N THR A 550 -40.79 -26.68 34.36
CA THR A 550 -39.54 -26.20 33.79
C THR A 550 -39.63 -24.70 33.56
N VAL A 551 -38.87 -23.91 34.32
CA VAL A 551 -38.62 -22.50 34.04
C VAL A 551 -37.75 -22.43 32.77
N VAL A 552 -38.37 -22.18 31.62
CA VAL A 552 -37.66 -21.96 30.35
C VAL A 552 -36.99 -20.58 30.40
N GLU A 553 -35.67 -20.55 30.24
CA GLU A 553 -34.87 -19.32 30.16
C GLU A 553 -35.22 -18.57 28.87
N LYS A 554 -35.67 -17.31 28.99
CA LYS A 554 -36.09 -16.49 27.84
C LYS A 554 -34.87 -15.81 27.21
N VAL A 555 -34.21 -16.49 26.27
CA VAL A 555 -33.08 -15.93 25.48
C VAL A 555 -33.62 -15.35 24.16
N ALA A 556 -33.01 -14.27 23.67
CA ALA A 556 -33.39 -13.64 22.39
C ALA A 556 -32.71 -14.32 21.19
N PRO A 557 -33.31 -14.28 19.97
CA PRO A 557 -32.74 -14.92 18.78
C PRO A 557 -31.35 -14.43 18.42
N ILE A 558 -30.50 -15.32 17.90
CA ILE A 558 -29.18 -15.00 17.33
C ILE A 558 -29.36 -14.75 15.82
N ILE A 559 -29.24 -13.49 15.40
CA ILE A 559 -29.43 -13.10 14.00
C ILE A 559 -28.22 -13.50 13.16
N SER A 560 -28.49 -14.24 12.08
CA SER A 560 -27.55 -14.49 10.97
C SER A 560 -28.10 -13.86 9.70
N TYR A 561 -27.28 -13.09 8.98
CA TYR A 561 -27.73 -12.30 7.83
C TYR A 561 -26.66 -12.19 6.73
N ARG A 562 -27.11 -11.84 5.53
CA ARG A 562 -26.29 -11.56 4.35
C ARG A 562 -26.65 -10.19 3.76
N ASN A 563 -25.65 -9.49 3.23
CA ASN A 563 -25.89 -8.29 2.41
C ASN A 563 -26.41 -8.69 1.02
N VAL A 564 -27.26 -7.86 0.42
CA VAL A 564 -27.90 -8.18 -0.87
C VAL A 564 -27.80 -7.03 -1.88
N SER A 565 -27.68 -7.39 -3.17
CA SER A 565 -27.81 -6.45 -4.29
C SER A 565 -29.11 -6.72 -5.05
N ARG A 566 -29.81 -5.65 -5.47
CA ARG A 566 -31.06 -5.71 -6.24
C ARG A 566 -31.08 -4.63 -7.31
N THR A 567 -31.70 -4.91 -8.44
CA THR A 567 -31.83 -3.97 -9.56
C THR A 567 -33.26 -3.44 -9.65
N LEU A 568 -33.43 -2.15 -9.92
CA LEU A 568 -34.75 -1.50 -10.02
C LEU A 568 -35.56 -2.01 -11.23
N GLN A 569 -36.60 -2.81 -11.00
CA GLN A 569 -37.52 -3.21 -12.06
C GLN A 569 -38.64 -2.17 -12.18
N ASN A 570 -38.78 -1.54 -13.35
CA ASN A 570 -39.77 -0.48 -13.59
C ASN A 570 -39.72 0.67 -12.56
N GLY A 571 -38.50 1.00 -12.09
CA GLY A 571 -38.25 2.13 -11.19
C GLY A 571 -38.34 1.84 -9.69
N SER A 572 -38.67 0.60 -9.28
CA SER A 572 -38.67 0.19 -7.88
C SER A 572 -38.19 -1.26 -7.69
N VAL A 573 -37.82 -1.63 -6.47
CA VAL A 573 -37.59 -3.02 -6.09
C VAL A 573 -37.91 -3.22 -4.62
N THR A 574 -38.62 -4.31 -4.31
CA THR A 574 -38.98 -4.68 -2.95
C THR A 574 -38.14 -5.87 -2.51
N ILE A 575 -37.66 -5.85 -1.27
CA ILE A 575 -37.01 -6.97 -0.60
C ILE A 575 -37.85 -7.42 0.59
N THR A 576 -37.60 -8.65 0.99
CA THR A 576 -38.24 -9.33 2.11
C THR A 576 -37.19 -9.74 3.15
N PRO A 577 -37.56 -9.98 4.41
CA PRO A 577 -36.62 -10.47 5.42
C PRO A 577 -35.91 -11.78 5.00
N THR A 578 -36.56 -12.63 4.21
CA THR A 578 -35.97 -13.85 3.66
C THR A 578 -34.82 -13.60 2.68
N ASP A 579 -34.78 -12.46 2.00
CA ASP A 579 -33.68 -12.12 1.10
C ASP A 579 -32.36 -11.93 1.84
N VAL A 580 -32.44 -11.45 3.09
CA VAL A 580 -31.28 -11.07 3.90
C VAL A 580 -31.01 -12.05 5.05
N ASN A 581 -31.98 -12.86 5.47
CA ASN A 581 -31.77 -13.87 6.51
C ASN A 581 -30.81 -14.97 6.02
N ASP A 582 -29.86 -15.36 6.87
CA ASP A 582 -28.89 -16.41 6.60
C ASP A 582 -28.86 -17.46 7.72
N GLY A 583 -30.05 -17.86 8.16
CA GLY A 583 -30.24 -18.89 9.17
C GLY A 583 -30.20 -18.36 10.61
N THR A 584 -30.97 -17.30 10.90
CA THR A 584 -31.26 -16.87 12.28
C THR A 584 -31.81 -18.04 13.10
N GLN A 585 -31.27 -18.24 14.30
CA GLN A 585 -31.59 -19.36 15.19
C GLN A 585 -31.96 -18.85 16.58
N ASP A 586 -32.75 -19.65 17.28
CA ASP A 586 -33.10 -19.45 18.68
C ASP A 586 -33.03 -20.80 19.40
N ASN A 587 -32.70 -20.80 20.68
CA ASN A 587 -32.52 -22.03 21.46
C ASN A 587 -33.86 -22.71 21.78
N ASP A 588 -34.94 -21.93 21.96
CA ASP A 588 -36.25 -22.43 22.44
C ASP A 588 -37.41 -22.18 21.46
N THR A 589 -37.13 -21.49 20.35
CA THR A 589 -38.08 -21.17 19.27
C THR A 589 -37.67 -21.83 17.96
N PRO A 590 -38.49 -22.75 17.41
CA PRO A 590 -38.25 -23.32 16.08
C PRO A 590 -38.11 -22.22 15.03
N PRO A 591 -37.26 -22.39 14.00
CA PRO A 591 -37.02 -21.35 12.98
C PRO A 591 -38.27 -20.81 12.30
N GLU A 592 -39.30 -21.64 12.13
CA GLU A 592 -40.60 -21.29 11.57
C GLU A 592 -41.42 -20.31 12.43
N ASP A 593 -41.16 -20.26 13.73
CA ASP A 593 -41.85 -19.40 14.70
C ASP A 593 -41.10 -18.08 14.97
N ILE A 594 -39.89 -17.90 14.43
CA ILE A 594 -39.13 -16.65 14.52
C ILE A 594 -39.70 -15.64 13.50
N ARG A 595 -40.28 -14.56 14.01
CA ARG A 595 -40.83 -13.48 13.18
C ARG A 595 -39.74 -12.50 12.78
N LEU A 596 -39.52 -12.34 11.47
CA LEU A 596 -38.53 -11.43 10.92
C LEU A 596 -39.20 -10.19 10.30
N SER A 597 -38.59 -9.01 10.45
CA SER A 597 -39.03 -7.77 9.81
C SER A 597 -37.84 -6.88 9.41
N LEU A 598 -38.06 -6.00 8.43
CA LEU A 598 -37.07 -5.02 7.96
C LEU A 598 -37.55 -3.59 8.19
N SER A 599 -36.63 -2.68 8.52
CA SER A 599 -36.95 -1.25 8.65
C SER A 599 -37.30 -0.58 7.32
N GLN A 600 -36.91 -1.18 6.20
CA GLN A 600 -37.23 -0.72 4.85
C GLN A 600 -37.26 -1.92 3.89
N THR A 601 -38.35 -2.05 3.15
CA THR A 601 -38.56 -3.11 2.16
C THR A 601 -38.54 -2.59 0.73
N ASP A 602 -38.93 -1.33 0.50
CA ASP A 602 -39.10 -0.77 -0.83
C ASP A 602 -38.00 0.24 -1.17
N PHE A 603 -37.44 0.06 -2.37
CA PHE A 603 -36.35 0.86 -2.88
C PHE A 603 -36.71 1.43 -4.25
N THR A 604 -36.22 2.63 -4.53
CA THR A 604 -36.49 3.39 -5.76
C THR A 604 -35.18 4.00 -6.25
N SER A 605 -35.23 4.78 -7.33
CA SER A 605 -34.07 5.54 -7.83
C SER A 605 -33.44 6.48 -6.81
N ALA A 606 -34.17 6.90 -5.77
CA ALA A 606 -33.62 7.71 -4.67
C ALA A 606 -32.65 6.93 -3.77
N HIS A 607 -32.64 5.60 -3.88
CA HIS A 607 -31.90 4.69 -3.02
C HIS A 607 -30.74 3.99 -3.75
N LEU A 608 -30.27 4.52 -4.88
CA LEU A 608 -29.15 3.94 -5.63
C LEU A 608 -27.87 3.90 -4.78
N GLY A 609 -27.14 2.78 -4.85
CA GLY A 609 -25.98 2.52 -3.99
C GLY A 609 -26.35 1.77 -2.70
N LYS A 610 -25.53 1.90 -1.66
CA LYS A 610 -25.65 1.13 -0.40
C LYS A 610 -26.64 1.79 0.56
N ASN A 611 -27.60 1.02 1.05
CA ASN A 611 -28.58 1.43 2.06
C ASN A 611 -28.46 0.52 3.28
N ASN A 612 -28.45 1.12 4.48
CA ASN A 612 -28.43 0.36 5.74
C ASN A 612 -29.87 0.12 6.20
N VAL A 613 -30.24 -1.15 6.36
CA VAL A 613 -31.58 -1.61 6.76
C VAL A 613 -31.48 -2.43 8.02
N THR A 614 -32.34 -2.21 9.00
CA THR A 614 -32.36 -3.00 10.24
C THR A 614 -33.22 -4.25 10.05
N LEU A 615 -32.63 -5.43 10.24
CA LEU A 615 -33.33 -6.72 10.37
C LEU A 615 -33.64 -6.97 11.85
N THR A 616 -34.91 -7.22 12.15
CA THR A 616 -35.40 -7.52 13.50
C THR A 616 -35.93 -8.95 13.56
N ALA A 617 -35.52 -9.73 14.55
CA ALA A 617 -36.01 -11.08 14.82
C ALA A 617 -36.71 -11.13 16.17
N ILE A 618 -37.92 -11.69 16.21
CA ILE A 618 -38.76 -11.82 17.40
C ILE A 618 -39.13 -13.29 17.60
N ASP A 619 -38.86 -13.84 18.78
CA ASP A 619 -39.18 -15.21 19.13
C ASP A 619 -40.68 -15.39 19.52
N LYS A 620 -41.12 -16.62 19.83
CA LYS A 620 -42.52 -16.89 20.24
C LYS A 620 -42.89 -16.32 21.61
N TYR A 621 -41.90 -15.92 22.41
CA TYR A 621 -42.06 -15.36 23.74
C TYR A 621 -41.98 -13.82 23.75
N GLY A 622 -41.70 -13.19 22.61
CA GLY A 622 -41.58 -11.74 22.42
C GLY A 622 -40.16 -11.17 22.60
N ASN A 623 -39.13 -12.01 22.79
CA ASN A 623 -37.74 -11.54 22.86
C ASN A 623 -37.27 -11.09 21.48
N THR A 624 -36.53 -9.97 21.43
CA THR A 624 -36.19 -9.30 20.18
C THR A 624 -34.69 -9.07 20.04
N SER A 625 -34.14 -9.36 18.87
CA SER A 625 -32.78 -8.99 18.44
C SER A 625 -32.82 -8.15 17.17
N THR A 626 -31.79 -7.34 16.92
CA THR A 626 -31.67 -6.52 15.71
C THR A 626 -30.26 -6.53 15.13
N ALA A 627 -30.13 -6.47 13.80
CA ALA A 627 -28.86 -6.32 13.08
C ALA A 627 -28.98 -5.35 11.89
N THR A 628 -27.90 -4.66 11.54
CA THR A 628 -27.87 -3.79 10.35
C THR A 628 -27.37 -4.57 9.13
N VAL A 629 -28.20 -4.63 8.10
CA VAL A 629 -27.92 -5.26 6.80
C VAL A 629 -27.71 -4.19 5.73
N VAL A 630 -26.74 -4.40 4.83
CA VAL A 630 -26.52 -3.51 3.68
C VAL A 630 -27.26 -4.03 2.44
N VAL A 631 -28.14 -3.20 1.88
CA VAL A 631 -28.89 -3.44 0.63
C VAL A 631 -28.38 -2.50 -0.45
N THR A 632 -27.85 -3.06 -1.54
CA THR A 632 -27.30 -2.28 -2.67
C THR A 632 -28.29 -2.24 -3.83
N ILE A 633 -28.65 -1.05 -4.31
CA ILE A 633 -29.61 -0.85 -5.40
C ILE A 633 -28.91 -0.38 -6.68
N GLU A 634 -29.20 -1.07 -7.79
CA GLU A 634 -28.57 -0.89 -9.11
C GLU A 634 -29.61 -0.55 -10.20
N LEU A 635 -29.20 0.11 -11.31
CA LEU A 635 -30.09 0.47 -12.44
C LEU A 635 -30.22 -0.67 -13.48
N VAL A 636 -31.40 -0.78 -14.10
CA VAL A 636 -31.64 -1.73 -15.22
C VAL A 636 -31.00 -1.23 -16.51
N SER A 637 -30.20 -2.12 -17.13
CA SER A 637 -29.69 -2.00 -18.49
C SER A 637 -30.84 -2.01 -19.51
N ALA A 638 -31.00 -0.95 -20.30
CA ALA A 638 -31.99 -0.90 -21.39
C ALA A 638 -31.70 -1.99 -22.46
N ALA A 639 -32.78 -2.54 -23.02
CA ALA A 639 -32.78 -3.63 -23.99
C ALA A 639 -32.26 -3.23 -25.38
N THR A 640 -31.51 -4.15 -26.00
CA THR A 640 -30.92 -4.07 -27.33
C THR A 640 -31.96 -4.33 -28.43
N ILE A 641 -32.10 -3.42 -29.41
CA ILE A 641 -32.77 -3.73 -30.69
C ILE A 641 -31.67 -4.07 -31.72
N PRO A 642 -31.58 -5.31 -32.23
CA PRO A 642 -30.72 -5.61 -33.37
C PRO A 642 -31.38 -5.12 -34.66
N PHE A 643 -30.74 -4.20 -35.37
CA PHE A 643 -31.10 -3.84 -36.75
C PHE A 643 -30.13 -4.50 -37.72
N LYS A 644 -30.67 -5.22 -38.71
CA LYS A 644 -29.91 -5.84 -39.81
C LYS A 644 -30.14 -4.98 -41.05
N LEU A 645 -29.14 -4.18 -41.45
CA LEU A 645 -29.17 -3.49 -42.75
C LEU A 645 -28.42 -4.36 -43.77
N GLU A 646 -29.13 -4.80 -44.81
CA GLU A 646 -28.55 -5.47 -45.97
C GLU A 646 -27.69 -4.49 -46.78
N LEU A 647 -26.54 -4.96 -47.24
CA LEU A 647 -25.59 -4.22 -48.05
C LEU A 647 -26.16 -4.06 -49.47
N GLU A 648 -26.34 -2.83 -49.94
CA GLU A 648 -26.26 -2.55 -51.38
C GLU A 648 -24.96 -1.82 -51.70
N ASN A 649 -24.19 -2.47 -52.58
CA ASN A 649 -22.96 -2.00 -53.18
C ASN A 649 -23.16 -0.69 -53.96
N SER A 650 -22.37 0.34 -53.69
CA SER A 650 -21.54 0.98 -54.73
C SER A 650 -20.63 2.06 -54.15
N LEU A 651 -19.33 1.81 -54.22
CA LEU A 651 -18.33 2.87 -54.26
C LEU A 651 -18.39 3.51 -55.64
N LYS A 652 -18.74 4.80 -55.72
CA LYS A 652 -18.28 5.69 -56.80
C LYS A 652 -17.87 7.06 -56.25
N THR A 653 -16.72 7.46 -56.76
CA THR A 653 -15.86 8.61 -56.46
C THR A 653 -16.44 9.96 -56.89
N ALA A 654 -16.22 11.02 -56.10
CA ALA A 654 -15.85 12.37 -56.58
C ALA A 654 -15.39 13.28 -55.42
N PRO A 655 -14.39 14.16 -55.62
CA PRO A 655 -13.89 15.06 -54.59
C PRO A 655 -14.80 16.29 -54.43
N ILE A 656 -15.25 16.56 -53.21
CA ILE A 656 -15.98 17.80 -52.87
C ILE A 656 -15.01 18.72 -52.13
N ALA A 657 -14.75 19.89 -52.73
CA ALA A 657 -14.02 20.98 -52.09
C ALA A 657 -14.75 21.44 -50.80
N PRO A 658 -14.03 21.78 -49.72
CA PRO A 658 -14.68 22.17 -48.48
C PRO A 658 -15.38 23.54 -48.63
N LYS A 659 -16.71 23.55 -48.53
CA LYS A 659 -17.45 24.77 -48.16
C LYS A 659 -17.29 25.00 -46.64
N PRO A 660 -17.24 26.25 -46.16
CA PRO A 660 -17.23 26.53 -44.73
C PRO A 660 -18.61 26.24 -44.15
N ILE A 661 -18.67 25.37 -43.15
CA ILE A 661 -19.89 25.08 -42.37
C ILE A 661 -19.81 25.88 -41.05
N PRO A 662 -20.92 26.47 -40.54
CA PRO A 662 -20.92 27.30 -39.34
C PRO A 662 -20.50 26.55 -38.07
N ARG A 663 -19.93 27.28 -37.11
CA ARG A 663 -19.55 26.82 -35.76
C ARG A 663 -20.75 26.29 -34.97
N GLU A 664 -20.98 24.99 -35.05
CA GLU A 664 -21.46 24.19 -33.91
C GLU A 664 -20.33 23.23 -33.52
N ALA A 665 -20.16 22.99 -32.22
CA ALA A 665 -19.04 22.22 -31.66
C ALA A 665 -18.93 20.84 -32.33
N ALA A 666 -17.97 20.68 -33.24
CA ALA A 666 -17.67 19.40 -33.86
C ALA A 666 -17.08 18.48 -32.79
N ARG A 667 -17.93 17.61 -32.21
CA ARG A 667 -17.50 16.54 -31.30
C ARG A 667 -16.72 15.51 -32.10
N HIS A 668 -15.39 15.58 -32.03
CA HIS A 668 -14.51 14.64 -32.70
C HIS A 668 -14.27 13.42 -31.81
N LEU A 669 -14.74 12.24 -32.26
CA LEU A 669 -14.41 10.95 -31.65
C LEU A 669 -13.16 10.38 -32.33
N THR A 670 -12.09 10.16 -31.55
CA THR A 670 -10.82 9.61 -32.04
C THR A 670 -10.61 8.20 -31.48
N ALA A 671 -10.43 7.20 -32.36
CA ALA A 671 -10.08 5.83 -31.99
C ALA A 671 -8.57 5.62 -32.09
N ILE A 672 -7.95 5.19 -30.99
CA ILE A 672 -6.51 4.94 -30.88
C ILE A 672 -6.32 3.47 -30.49
N PRO A 673 -5.66 2.65 -31.32
CA PRO A 673 -5.35 1.26 -30.96
C PRO A 673 -4.40 1.25 -29.77
N VAL A 674 -4.67 0.41 -28.76
CA VAL A 674 -3.79 0.25 -27.59
C VAL A 674 -2.86 -0.96 -27.77
N ASP A 675 -3.39 -2.09 -28.27
CA ASP A 675 -2.63 -3.35 -28.41
C ASP A 675 -2.93 -4.09 -29.73
N VAL A 676 -2.84 -3.40 -30.87
CA VAL A 676 -3.14 -3.99 -32.19
C VAL A 676 -1.87 -4.25 -32.98
N THR A 677 -1.00 -5.11 -32.46
CA THR A 677 0.08 -5.71 -33.24
C THR A 677 0.17 -7.22 -32.97
N THR A 678 0.14 -7.98 -34.06
CA THR A 678 0.46 -9.41 -34.09
C THR A 678 1.95 -9.55 -34.45
N PRO A 679 2.71 -10.45 -33.81
CA PRO A 679 4.16 -10.65 -34.07
C PRO A 679 4.53 -11.06 -35.51
N ASP A 680 3.55 -11.38 -36.35
CA ASP A 680 3.67 -12.16 -37.56
C ASP A 680 3.09 -11.48 -38.83
N GLY A 681 2.75 -10.19 -38.75
CA GLY A 681 2.50 -9.35 -39.94
C GLY A 681 1.27 -9.73 -40.79
N LYS A 682 0.39 -10.63 -40.32
CA LYS A 682 -0.88 -10.98 -40.99
C LYS A 682 -2.10 -10.53 -40.19
N LYS A 683 -3.15 -10.12 -40.93
CA LYS A 683 -4.28 -9.28 -40.51
C LYS A 683 -5.31 -10.03 -39.66
N MET A 684 -5.43 -9.67 -38.38
CA MET A 684 -6.70 -9.71 -37.65
C MET A 684 -7.49 -8.44 -37.97
N ASN A 685 -8.76 -8.56 -38.34
CA ASN A 685 -9.55 -7.40 -38.77
C ASN A 685 -10.35 -6.77 -37.62
N PHE A 686 -9.71 -6.39 -36.50
CA PHE A 686 -10.39 -5.64 -35.42
C PHE A 686 -10.22 -4.13 -35.62
N GLN A 687 -11.30 -3.45 -35.94
CA GLN A 687 -11.30 -2.03 -36.26
C GLN A 687 -12.40 -1.30 -35.49
N VAL A 688 -12.07 -0.08 -35.06
CA VAL A 688 -13.04 0.89 -34.55
C VAL A 688 -12.96 2.12 -35.43
N LEU A 689 -14.06 2.44 -36.10
CA LEU A 689 -14.17 3.46 -37.14
C LEU A 689 -15.18 4.52 -36.66
N PRO A 690 -14.71 5.62 -36.05
CA PRO A 690 -15.57 6.74 -35.68
C PRO A 690 -16.23 7.37 -36.91
N PHE A 691 -17.51 7.75 -36.81
CA PHE A 691 -18.15 8.55 -37.84
C PHE A 691 -17.76 10.02 -37.69
N PRO A 692 -17.38 10.72 -38.78
CA PRO A 692 -16.96 12.12 -38.72
C PRO A 692 -17.98 13.00 -38.00
N ASN A 693 -17.50 13.86 -37.11
CA ASN A 693 -18.28 14.87 -36.38
C ASN A 693 -19.48 14.31 -35.60
N SER A 694 -19.36 13.09 -35.06
CA SER A 694 -20.41 12.46 -34.26
C SER A 694 -19.84 11.65 -33.10
N SER A 695 -20.70 11.31 -32.13
CA SER A 695 -20.38 10.35 -31.07
C SER A 695 -20.64 8.89 -31.48
N GLN A 696 -20.88 8.64 -32.77
CA GLN A 696 -21.15 7.31 -33.30
C GLN A 696 -19.89 6.67 -33.87
N MET A 697 -19.83 5.35 -33.83
CA MET A 697 -18.76 4.56 -34.40
C MET A 697 -19.26 3.22 -34.94
N MET A 698 -18.50 2.66 -35.87
CA MET A 698 -18.63 1.27 -36.29
C MET A 698 -17.47 0.45 -35.73
N VAL A 699 -17.79 -0.59 -34.98
CA VAL A 699 -16.84 -1.57 -34.45
C VAL A 699 -17.00 -2.85 -35.24
N GLN A 700 -15.91 -3.38 -35.80
CA GLN A 700 -15.94 -4.63 -36.54
C GLN A 700 -14.78 -5.54 -36.19
N PHE A 701 -15.04 -6.86 -36.21
CA PHE A 701 -14.01 -7.89 -36.03
C PHE A 701 -14.27 -9.14 -36.86
N SER A 702 -13.20 -9.83 -37.26
CA SER A 702 -13.23 -11.23 -37.70
C SER A 702 -12.05 -11.98 -37.08
N LEU A 703 -12.22 -13.27 -36.83
CA LEU A 703 -11.18 -14.14 -36.25
C LEU A 703 -10.63 -15.08 -37.31
N GLU A 704 -9.33 -15.37 -37.27
CA GLU A 704 -8.72 -16.38 -38.17
C GLU A 704 -9.19 -17.80 -37.85
N LYS A 705 -9.47 -18.08 -36.56
CA LYS A 705 -9.95 -19.37 -36.09
C LYS A 705 -11.17 -19.16 -35.22
N SER A 706 -12.14 -20.06 -35.35
CA SER A 706 -13.35 -20.03 -34.52
C SER A 706 -12.95 -20.08 -33.05
N ASP A 707 -13.57 -19.21 -32.24
CA ASP A 707 -13.37 -19.15 -30.81
C ASP A 707 -14.69 -19.41 -30.09
N LYS A 708 -14.65 -20.28 -29.08
CA LYS A 708 -15.86 -20.71 -28.37
C LYS A 708 -16.38 -19.64 -27.41
N LYS A 709 -15.53 -18.68 -27.03
CA LYS A 709 -15.81 -17.69 -26.00
C LYS A 709 -15.18 -16.34 -26.35
N THR A 710 -15.90 -15.57 -27.14
CA THR A 710 -15.51 -14.23 -27.56
C THR A 710 -16.48 -13.19 -27.02
N TYR A 711 -15.94 -12.04 -26.60
CA TYR A 711 -16.69 -10.89 -26.12
C TYR A 711 -16.25 -9.63 -26.85
N LEU A 712 -17.20 -8.80 -27.26
CA LEU A 712 -16.94 -7.43 -27.70
C LEU A 712 -17.71 -6.49 -26.77
N GLU A 713 -17.01 -5.60 -26.08
CA GLU A 713 -17.57 -4.80 -24.99
C GLU A 713 -17.01 -3.39 -25.02
N VAL A 714 -17.82 -2.42 -24.59
CA VAL A 714 -17.43 -1.01 -24.42
C VAL A 714 -17.44 -0.67 -22.93
N TYR A 715 -16.42 0.06 -22.49
CA TYR A 715 -16.20 0.47 -21.12
C TYR A 715 -16.00 1.99 -21.03
N ASP A 716 -16.31 2.59 -19.90
CA ASP A 716 -15.94 3.97 -19.60
C ASP A 716 -14.49 4.09 -19.10
N SER A 717 -14.07 5.32 -18.77
CA SER A 717 -12.74 5.59 -18.21
C SER A 717 -12.46 4.93 -16.87
N ASN A 718 -13.50 4.51 -16.13
CA ASN A 718 -13.39 3.87 -14.82
C ASN A 718 -13.39 2.33 -14.94
N GLY A 719 -13.43 1.80 -16.17
CA GLY A 719 -13.52 0.36 -16.42
C GLY A 719 -14.90 -0.22 -16.14
N VAL A 720 -15.92 0.62 -15.99
CA VAL A 720 -17.32 0.17 -15.90
C VAL A 720 -17.75 -0.23 -17.30
N LYS A 721 -18.27 -1.46 -17.42
CA LYS A 721 -18.80 -1.95 -18.69
C LYS A 721 -20.08 -1.20 -19.02
N LEU A 722 -20.06 -0.45 -20.12
CA LEU A 722 -21.18 0.33 -20.62
C LEU A 722 -22.12 -0.51 -21.48
N VAL A 723 -21.57 -1.33 -22.37
CA VAL A 723 -22.36 -2.20 -23.25
C VAL A 723 -21.58 -3.43 -23.70
N SER A 724 -22.26 -4.57 -23.85
CA SER A 724 -21.73 -5.75 -24.54
C SER A 724 -22.35 -5.82 -25.94
N LEU A 725 -21.49 -5.70 -26.96
CA LEU A 725 -21.87 -5.73 -28.37
C LEU A 725 -21.93 -7.16 -28.90
N PHE A 726 -21.06 -8.04 -28.40
CA PHE A 726 -21.04 -9.46 -28.74
C PHE A 726 -20.68 -10.30 -27.54
N SER A 727 -21.32 -11.47 -27.41
CA SER A 727 -20.91 -12.51 -26.49
C SER A 727 -21.29 -13.87 -27.08
N GLY A 728 -20.31 -14.76 -27.25
CA GLY A 728 -20.59 -16.12 -27.70
C GLY A 728 -19.49 -16.72 -28.55
N LYS A 729 -19.90 -17.66 -29.41
CA LYS A 729 -19.00 -18.34 -30.34
C LYS A 729 -18.83 -17.48 -31.60
N ALA A 730 -17.61 -17.01 -31.87
CA ALA A 730 -17.28 -16.33 -33.12
C ALA A 730 -16.66 -17.34 -34.09
N LYS A 731 -17.14 -17.42 -35.34
CA LYS A 731 -16.58 -18.34 -36.34
C LYS A 731 -15.35 -17.74 -37.02
N ALA A 732 -14.49 -18.62 -37.52
CA ALA A 732 -13.40 -18.25 -38.40
C ALA A 732 -13.94 -17.49 -39.62
N ASP A 733 -13.23 -16.41 -39.99
CA ASP A 733 -13.46 -15.54 -41.15
C ASP A 733 -14.84 -14.86 -41.23
N GLU A 734 -15.68 -15.00 -40.20
CA GLU A 734 -16.96 -14.31 -40.10
C GLU A 734 -16.75 -12.85 -39.66
N LEU A 735 -17.16 -11.91 -40.51
CA LEU A 735 -17.08 -10.48 -40.21
C LEU A 735 -18.30 -10.03 -39.39
N ASN A 736 -18.03 -9.66 -38.14
CA ASN A 736 -19.02 -9.14 -37.21
C ASN A 736 -18.92 -7.60 -37.17
N LYS A 737 -20.06 -6.90 -37.28
CA LYS A 737 -20.12 -5.42 -37.28
C LYS A 737 -21.18 -4.90 -36.31
N TYR A 738 -20.84 -3.85 -35.58
CA TYR A 738 -21.71 -3.22 -34.57
C TYR A 738 -21.59 -1.71 -34.66
N GLN A 739 -22.73 -1.02 -34.70
CA GLN A 739 -22.76 0.44 -34.57
C GLN A 739 -23.02 0.80 -33.10
N VAL A 740 -22.27 1.77 -32.59
CA VAL A 740 -22.36 2.21 -31.19
C VAL A 740 -22.52 3.71 -31.16
N ASN A 741 -23.52 4.20 -30.41
CA ASN A 741 -23.68 5.62 -30.12
C ASN A 741 -23.21 5.90 -28.69
N LEU A 742 -22.18 6.73 -28.52
CA LEU A 742 -21.66 7.08 -27.20
C LEU A 742 -22.45 8.21 -26.49
N GLU A 743 -23.39 8.88 -27.16
CA GLU A 743 -24.16 9.98 -26.57
C GLU A 743 -24.84 9.66 -25.22
N PRO A 744 -25.42 8.47 -24.99
CA PRO A 744 -26.08 8.17 -23.72
C PRO A 744 -25.14 8.14 -22.51
N TRP A 745 -23.84 8.03 -22.71
CA TRP A 745 -22.86 7.92 -21.63
C TRP A 745 -22.10 9.23 -21.44
N THR A 746 -22.05 9.73 -20.21
CA THR A 746 -21.25 10.90 -19.83
C THR A 746 -19.77 10.54 -19.76
N GLY A 747 -18.89 11.36 -20.33
CA GLY A 747 -17.44 11.13 -20.29
C GLY A 747 -16.73 11.41 -21.62
N THR A 748 -15.44 11.66 -21.56
CA THR A 748 -14.61 12.00 -22.73
C THR A 748 -13.71 10.85 -23.17
N LEU A 749 -13.71 9.74 -22.41
CA LEU A 749 -12.83 8.60 -22.62
C LEU A 749 -13.60 7.28 -22.46
N PHE A 750 -13.45 6.42 -23.45
CA PHE A 750 -14.07 5.09 -23.50
C PHE A 750 -13.06 4.05 -24.01
N TYR A 751 -13.34 2.77 -23.78
CA TYR A 751 -12.55 1.65 -24.30
C TYR A 751 -13.43 0.65 -25.01
N VAL A 752 -13.02 0.18 -26.18
CA VAL A 752 -13.66 -0.95 -26.88
C VAL A 752 -12.73 -2.14 -26.80
N ARG A 753 -13.20 -3.23 -26.20
CA ARG A 753 -12.41 -4.42 -25.94
C ARG A 753 -13.00 -5.62 -26.66
N LEU A 754 -12.17 -6.28 -27.47
CA LEU A 754 -12.43 -7.60 -28.03
C LEU A 754 -11.63 -8.64 -27.22
N THR A 755 -12.32 -9.49 -26.48
CA THR A 755 -11.73 -10.56 -25.67
C THR A 755 -11.99 -11.90 -26.35
N THR A 756 -10.94 -12.63 -26.70
CA THR A 756 -11.00 -14.02 -27.15
C THR A 756 -10.44 -14.95 -26.06
N SER A 757 -10.56 -16.26 -26.22
CA SER A 757 -9.95 -17.23 -25.29
C SER A 757 -8.43 -17.11 -25.16
N LYS A 758 -7.74 -16.49 -26.13
CA LYS A 758 -6.28 -16.38 -26.16
C LYS A 758 -5.74 -14.99 -25.91
N LYS A 759 -6.48 -13.96 -26.30
CA LYS A 759 -5.98 -12.58 -26.31
C LYS A 759 -7.11 -11.56 -26.15
N VAL A 760 -6.75 -10.44 -25.55
CA VAL A 760 -7.58 -9.25 -25.42
C VAL A 760 -7.00 -8.16 -26.32
N TYR A 761 -7.86 -7.49 -27.07
CA TYR A 761 -7.51 -6.36 -27.91
C TYR A 761 -8.32 -5.16 -27.48
N THR A 762 -7.69 -3.99 -27.37
CA THR A 762 -8.37 -2.79 -26.87
C THR A 762 -8.11 -1.59 -27.80
N TYR A 763 -9.18 -0.86 -28.11
CA TYR A 763 -9.11 0.51 -28.61
C TYR A 763 -9.48 1.48 -27.51
N ARG A 764 -8.76 2.59 -27.46
CA ARG A 764 -9.10 3.77 -26.65
C ARG A 764 -9.86 4.75 -27.53
N LEU A 765 -10.97 5.27 -27.03
CA LEU A 765 -11.77 6.27 -27.70
C LEU A 765 -11.78 7.56 -26.90
N VAL A 766 -11.40 8.64 -27.55
CA VAL A 766 -11.43 9.98 -26.95
C VAL A 766 -12.52 10.78 -27.65
N ARG A 767 -13.56 11.18 -26.91
CA ARG A 767 -14.60 12.09 -27.36
C ARG A 767 -14.21 13.50 -26.94
N ALA A 768 -13.90 14.36 -27.91
CA ALA A 768 -13.71 15.78 -27.66
C ALA A 768 -15.05 16.42 -27.24
N GLU A 769 -15.01 17.31 -26.24
CA GLU A 769 -16.15 18.12 -25.82
C GLU A 769 -16.43 19.27 -26.80
#